data_AF-A0A9E6AEI8-F1
#
_entry.id   AF-A0A9E6AEI8-F1
#
_cell.length_a   1.000
_cell.length_b   1.000
_cell.length_c   1.000
_cell.angle_alpha   90.00
_cell.angle_beta   90.00
_cell.angle_gamma   90.00
#
_symmetry.space_group_name_H-M   'P 1'
#
loop_
_entity.id
_entity.type
_entity.pdbx_description
1 polymer ?
#
loop_
_entity_poly.entity_id
_entity_poly.type
_entity_poly.pdbx_seq_one_letter_code
_entity_poly.pdbx_strand_id
1 'polypeptide(L)'
;MNRREAQMSSKPIADPKKAIEFVNWLIREAPLYLEQMNSQGNANPKHKLYPTNETASAVRFVAGNNNETYQRNIYFVPNAEFLNGKRNKANLSAVRFLHVDLDCKDYPGDVKQQGERILALLCDKPVRPKGVPHPSAIWFTGGGYQAVWHLSEPISVELAEELNLALLVNLHGGLGTHDASRLLRLPFTVNWLNEKKRADGRVPMLAIQLHPVNLNSPPASFTVGDFQMRLDKSEPKLPLATAGKPKDSLKFEALPLPDDLNSIIPLDKKWAEVIMTGEDPPDKVYGSRSERVFAATIWMLSKGMDPGYVLSIITDPEIGISAHVLDNGNPMKYGRRQIERAYTLLEMKHNGWPVTDDNGKPITGIPENIRYALSILGVDAQRNLFTKTNEITGYKLDERDLNEVGDILWSAFSRKLKFSASPEFIKRELVAVAHENTYHPVIDYLDGLKWDGFPRIVQWLANYTGAADNELNREFGSKFLVAAVRRIKQPGVKFDTMLVLEGSQGAGKSRLAATFAVWDEWFCGSLDLKSDDKAKAELLSRAWIVECQELDGLNKTTSQNLKKFLSTAIDLFRPAYGRNAQAYKRHCVILGTTNEGTYLRDLTGNRRIWPVEIGEIELKRLSADIDQIWAEAVVREQEGGSIVLSKHLWDEASRVQGFRMVEDDFAEVLNDHFADCTGK
;
A
#
# COMPACT_ATOMS: atom_id res chain seq x y z
N MET A 1 22.69 -10.68 35.82
CA MET A 1 24.00 -10.06 35.52
C MET A 1 24.85 -11.07 34.74
N ASN A 2 24.61 -11.20 33.44
CA ASN A 2 25.23 -12.22 32.58
C ASN A 2 25.81 -11.51 31.35
N ARG A 3 27.11 -11.70 31.08
CA ARG A 3 27.98 -11.32 29.93
C ARG A 3 27.55 -10.31 28.83
N ARG A 4 26.26 -10.13 28.54
CA ARG A 4 25.68 -9.11 27.65
C ARG A 4 25.88 -7.67 28.15
N GLU A 5 25.81 -7.41 29.45
CA GLU A 5 25.98 -6.05 29.99
C GLU A 5 27.45 -5.57 29.95
N ALA A 6 28.41 -6.49 30.01
CA ALA A 6 29.84 -6.16 29.96
C ALA A 6 30.37 -5.84 28.54
N GLN A 7 29.60 -6.15 27.48
CA GLN A 7 29.98 -5.88 26.08
C GLN A 7 29.40 -4.56 25.53
N MET A 8 28.56 -3.85 26.29
CA MET A 8 27.94 -2.60 25.86
C MET A 8 28.82 -1.35 26.07
N SER A 9 30.03 -1.47 26.64
CA SER A 9 30.94 -0.34 26.83
C SER A 9 32.13 -0.26 25.85
N SER A 10 32.30 -1.25 24.96
CA SER A 10 33.33 -1.24 23.93
C SER A 10 32.71 -1.04 22.54
N LYS A 11 33.39 -0.25 21.68
CA LYS A 11 32.99 -0.10 20.28
C LYS A 11 32.91 -1.49 19.60
N PRO A 12 31.91 -1.75 18.73
CA PRO A 12 31.83 -3.02 18.03
C PRO A 12 32.99 -3.16 17.04
N ILE A 13 33.74 -4.26 17.13
CA ILE A 13 34.89 -4.57 16.25
C ILE A 13 34.57 -5.82 15.44
N ALA A 14 34.81 -5.77 14.14
CA ALA A 14 34.65 -6.92 13.25
C ALA A 14 35.74 -7.98 13.50
N ASP A 15 35.42 -9.24 13.28
CA ASP A 15 36.37 -10.35 13.23
C ASP A 15 36.36 -10.98 11.82
N PRO A 16 37.17 -10.43 10.89
CA PRO A 16 37.23 -10.89 9.51
C PRO A 16 37.60 -12.37 9.38
N LYS A 17 38.47 -12.88 10.26
CA LYS A 17 38.91 -14.27 10.20
C LYS A 17 37.75 -15.20 10.54
N LYS A 18 37.07 -14.93 11.66
CA LYS A 18 35.92 -15.71 12.11
C LYS A 18 34.72 -15.58 11.17
N ALA A 19 34.53 -14.42 10.53
CA ALA A 19 33.53 -14.23 9.50
C ALA A 19 33.70 -15.19 8.32
N ILE A 20 34.93 -15.33 7.80
CA ILE A 20 35.21 -16.24 6.68
C ILE A 20 35.20 -17.70 7.13
N GLU A 21 35.69 -18.02 8.33
CA GLU A 21 35.57 -19.36 8.92
C GLU A 21 34.11 -19.81 9.00
N PHE A 22 33.20 -18.92 9.40
CA PHE A 22 31.76 -19.21 9.46
C PHE A 22 31.16 -19.50 8.07
N VAL A 23 31.45 -18.70 7.05
CA VAL A 23 30.85 -18.92 5.72
C VAL A 23 31.42 -20.17 5.06
N ASN A 24 32.73 -20.43 5.20
CA ASN A 24 33.35 -21.65 4.71
C ASN A 24 32.77 -22.91 5.38
N TRP A 25 32.46 -22.80 6.68
CA TRP A 25 31.75 -23.86 7.40
C TRP A 25 30.32 -24.07 6.87
N LEU A 26 29.62 -22.98 6.54
CA LEU A 26 28.22 -23.02 6.09
C LEU A 26 28.08 -23.54 4.65
N ILE A 27 28.83 -22.98 3.68
CA ILE A 27 28.69 -23.20 2.22
C ILE A 27 29.80 -24.11 1.70
N ARG A 28 30.12 -25.18 2.43
CA ARG A 28 31.28 -26.05 2.20
C ARG A 28 31.59 -26.31 0.72
N GLU A 29 32.87 -26.19 0.36
CA GLU A 29 33.39 -26.56 -0.97
C GLU A 29 32.86 -25.73 -2.15
N ALA A 30 32.19 -24.60 -1.88
CA ALA A 30 31.75 -23.64 -2.90
C ALA A 30 32.53 -22.31 -2.86
N PRO A 31 32.61 -21.56 -3.98
CA PRO A 31 33.17 -20.21 -4.00
C PRO A 31 32.40 -19.24 -3.08
N LEU A 32 33.12 -18.33 -2.43
CA LEU A 32 32.53 -17.27 -1.61
C LEU A 32 32.17 -16.06 -2.46
N TYR A 33 30.87 -15.76 -2.57
CA TYR A 33 30.39 -14.48 -3.09
C TYR A 33 30.28 -13.48 -1.94
N LEU A 34 31.13 -12.45 -1.93
CA LEU A 34 31.07 -11.35 -0.95
C LEU A 34 30.71 -10.03 -1.64
N GLU A 35 29.83 -9.25 -1.02
CA GLU A 35 29.42 -7.94 -1.53
C GLU A 35 29.56 -6.87 -0.46
N GLN A 36 30.26 -5.79 -0.79
CA GLN A 36 30.42 -4.61 0.07
C GLN A 36 29.49 -3.48 -0.35
N MET A 37 28.92 -2.78 0.63
CA MET A 37 28.08 -1.60 0.42
C MET A 37 28.48 -0.47 1.37
N ASN A 38 28.58 0.75 0.84
CA ASN A 38 28.81 1.94 1.64
C ASN A 38 27.65 2.16 2.61
N SER A 39 27.96 2.56 3.85
CA SER A 39 26.95 3.01 4.82
C SER A 39 26.69 4.51 4.76
N GLN A 40 27.56 5.28 4.10
CA GLN A 40 27.45 6.73 3.94
C GLN A 40 27.31 7.08 2.45
N GLY A 41 26.43 8.02 2.12
CA GLY A 41 26.09 8.33 0.73
C GLY A 41 25.49 7.14 -0.04
N ASN A 42 25.77 7.06 -1.34
CA ASN A 42 25.26 6.01 -2.21
C ASN A 42 25.85 4.63 -1.85
N ALA A 43 24.99 3.63 -1.72
CA ALA A 43 25.37 2.28 -1.28
C ALA A 43 26.47 1.61 -2.14
N ASN A 44 26.56 1.96 -3.43
CA ASN A 44 27.61 1.53 -4.38
C ASN A 44 28.05 0.05 -4.19
N PRO A 45 27.15 -0.91 -4.44
CA PRO A 45 27.43 -2.32 -4.20
C PRO A 45 28.56 -2.82 -5.10
N LYS A 46 29.56 -3.48 -4.50
CA LYS A 46 30.66 -4.12 -5.23
C LYS A 46 30.84 -5.54 -4.74
N HIS A 47 30.71 -6.50 -5.65
CA HIS A 47 30.88 -7.90 -5.34
C HIS A 47 32.26 -8.41 -5.74
N LYS A 48 32.69 -9.49 -5.09
CA LYS A 48 33.86 -10.27 -5.45
C LYS A 48 33.63 -11.73 -5.13
N LEU A 49 34.00 -12.59 -6.06
CA LEU A 49 34.02 -14.03 -5.91
C LEU A 49 35.42 -14.46 -5.45
N TYR A 50 35.48 -15.32 -4.45
CA TYR A 50 36.71 -15.94 -3.97
C TYR A 50 36.61 -17.46 -4.13
N PRO A 51 37.52 -18.08 -4.89
CA PRO A 51 37.65 -19.53 -4.90
C PRO A 51 37.94 -20.09 -3.48
N THR A 52 37.66 -21.37 -3.26
CA THR A 52 37.79 -22.03 -1.95
C THR A 52 39.21 -21.98 -1.36
N ASN A 53 40.24 -21.90 -2.21
CA ASN A 53 41.64 -21.77 -1.81
C ASN A 53 42.08 -20.32 -1.49
N GLU A 54 41.25 -19.31 -1.74
CA GLU A 54 41.58 -17.88 -1.56
C GLU A 54 41.05 -17.27 -0.25
N THR A 55 40.90 -18.10 0.80
CA THR A 55 40.39 -17.70 2.12
C THR A 55 41.11 -16.45 2.68
N ALA A 56 42.44 -16.37 2.56
CA ALA A 56 43.22 -15.23 3.05
C ALA A 56 42.87 -13.90 2.33
N SER A 57 42.53 -13.96 1.04
CA SER A 57 42.12 -12.79 0.26
C SER A 57 40.71 -12.32 0.65
N ALA A 58 39.81 -13.26 0.96
CA ALA A 58 38.48 -12.94 1.48
C ALA A 58 38.57 -12.27 2.87
N VAL A 59 39.44 -12.78 3.76
CA VAL A 59 39.69 -12.16 5.09
C VAL A 59 40.19 -10.72 4.94
N ARG A 60 41.17 -10.48 4.06
CA ARG A 60 41.66 -9.12 3.76
C ARG A 60 40.57 -8.20 3.21
N PHE A 61 39.66 -8.73 2.40
CA PHE A 61 38.53 -7.95 1.87
C PHE A 61 37.57 -7.51 2.97
N VAL A 62 37.19 -8.40 3.88
CA VAL A 62 36.34 -8.02 5.01
C VAL A 62 37.06 -7.00 5.90
N ALA A 63 38.34 -7.25 6.25
CA ALA A 63 39.14 -6.35 7.06
C ALA A 63 39.30 -4.95 6.44
N GLY A 64 39.51 -4.88 5.13
CA GLY A 64 39.71 -3.63 4.40
C GLY A 64 38.44 -2.79 4.19
N ASN A 65 37.26 -3.39 4.29
CA ASN A 65 35.98 -2.72 4.02
C ASN A 65 35.14 -2.48 5.28
N ASN A 66 35.11 -3.44 6.22
CA ASN A 66 34.31 -3.36 7.44
C ASN A 66 35.17 -2.97 8.65
N ASN A 67 35.62 -1.72 8.66
CA ASN A 67 36.41 -1.11 9.74
C ASN A 67 35.92 0.32 10.03
N GLU A 68 36.44 0.95 11.08
CA GLU A 68 36.02 2.30 11.49
C GLU A 68 36.30 3.37 10.42
N THR A 69 37.28 3.16 9.54
CA THR A 69 37.68 4.11 8.50
C THR A 69 36.71 4.10 7.31
N TYR A 70 36.42 2.91 6.75
CA TYR A 70 35.60 2.79 5.53
C TYR A 70 34.11 2.52 5.81
N GLN A 71 33.78 1.95 6.98
CA GLN A 71 32.42 1.73 7.46
C GLN A 71 31.48 1.04 6.45
N ARG A 72 31.97 0.10 5.64
CA ARG A 72 31.13 -0.59 4.64
C ARG A 72 30.51 -1.85 5.21
N ASN A 73 29.24 -2.08 4.91
CA ASN A 73 28.55 -3.32 5.26
C ASN A 73 28.97 -4.45 4.32
N ILE A 74 29.08 -5.68 4.85
CA ILE A 74 29.45 -6.87 4.08
C ILE A 74 28.31 -7.88 4.10
N TYR A 75 28.05 -8.43 2.92
CA TYR A 75 27.02 -9.43 2.67
C TYR A 75 27.60 -10.61 1.90
N PHE A 76 26.89 -11.73 1.92
CA PHE A 76 27.19 -12.91 1.13
C PHE A 76 25.92 -13.51 0.51
N VAL A 77 26.08 -14.31 -0.54
CA VAL A 77 24.99 -15.09 -1.14
C VAL A 77 25.15 -16.55 -0.73
N PRO A 78 24.23 -17.14 0.04
CA PRO A 78 24.33 -18.55 0.46
C PRO A 78 24.37 -19.53 -0.70
N ASN A 79 23.60 -19.26 -1.76
CA ASN A 79 23.47 -20.11 -2.94
C ASN A 79 24.47 -19.76 -4.06
N ALA A 80 25.62 -19.17 -3.72
CA ALA A 80 26.62 -18.73 -4.69
C ALA A 80 27.17 -19.87 -5.57
N GLU A 81 27.14 -21.11 -5.07
CA GLU A 81 27.49 -22.33 -5.81
C GLU A 81 26.79 -22.43 -7.17
N PHE A 82 25.54 -21.96 -7.25
CA PHE A 82 24.69 -22.08 -8.44
C PHE A 82 24.52 -20.78 -9.22
N LEU A 83 25.23 -19.72 -8.83
CA LEU A 83 25.07 -18.40 -9.40
C LEU A 83 26.03 -18.19 -10.58
N ASN A 84 25.50 -17.98 -11.78
CA ASN A 84 26.28 -17.65 -12.96
C ASN A 84 26.11 -16.17 -13.37
N GLY A 85 27.17 -15.39 -13.25
CA GLY A 85 27.14 -13.97 -13.60
C GLY A 85 26.62 -13.07 -12.46
N LYS A 86 25.77 -12.09 -12.79
CA LYS A 86 25.30 -11.10 -11.80
C LYS A 86 24.28 -11.72 -10.84
N ARG A 87 24.25 -11.25 -9.58
CA ARG A 87 23.23 -11.65 -8.59
C ARG A 87 21.81 -11.33 -9.09
N ASN A 88 21.11 -12.37 -9.53
CA ASN A 88 19.71 -12.37 -9.92
C ASN A 88 19.23 -13.83 -9.81
N LYS A 89 18.00 -14.06 -9.37
CA LYS A 89 17.43 -15.42 -9.31
C LYS A 89 17.39 -16.11 -10.67
N ALA A 90 17.23 -15.37 -11.77
CA ALA A 90 17.31 -15.91 -13.14
C ALA A 90 18.68 -16.52 -13.48
N ASN A 91 19.71 -16.16 -12.70
CA ASN A 91 21.07 -16.64 -12.86
C ASN A 91 21.42 -17.76 -11.87
N LEU A 92 20.47 -18.23 -11.05
CA LEU A 92 20.64 -19.39 -10.18
C LEU A 92 20.17 -20.66 -10.91
N SER A 93 21.03 -21.67 -11.01
CA SER A 93 20.64 -22.97 -11.57
C SER A 93 19.96 -23.89 -10.56
N ALA A 94 20.19 -23.68 -9.27
CA ALA A 94 19.58 -24.43 -8.16
C ALA A 94 19.75 -23.67 -6.83
N VAL A 95 19.19 -24.23 -5.75
CA VAL A 95 19.27 -23.69 -4.38
C VAL A 95 19.60 -24.80 -3.39
N ARG A 96 20.54 -24.53 -2.48
CA ARG A 96 20.90 -25.44 -1.37
C ARG A 96 20.62 -24.86 0.01
N PHE A 97 20.36 -23.56 0.10
CA PHE A 97 20.03 -22.88 1.35
C PHE A 97 18.67 -22.21 1.26
N LEU A 98 17.76 -22.65 2.11
CA LEU A 98 16.58 -21.88 2.48
C LEU A 98 16.97 -20.82 3.51
N HIS A 99 16.26 -19.69 3.53
CA HIS A 99 16.57 -18.59 4.43
C HIS A 99 15.33 -17.79 4.83
N VAL A 100 15.47 -17.06 5.94
CA VAL A 100 14.54 -16.01 6.37
C VAL A 100 15.31 -14.78 6.85
N ASP A 101 14.69 -13.61 6.72
CA ASP A 101 15.20 -12.31 7.19
C ASP A 101 14.12 -11.64 8.04
N LEU A 102 14.16 -11.86 9.36
CA LEU A 102 13.10 -11.49 10.29
C LEU A 102 13.43 -10.16 10.97
N ASP A 103 12.73 -9.09 10.61
CA ASP A 103 12.91 -7.77 11.22
C ASP A 103 12.15 -7.67 12.55
N CYS A 104 12.78 -7.16 13.62
CA CYS A 104 12.11 -7.03 14.93
C CYS A 104 10.81 -6.22 14.87
N LYS A 105 10.75 -5.18 14.01
CA LYS A 105 9.60 -4.29 13.87
C LYS A 105 8.32 -4.99 13.37
N ASP A 106 8.44 -6.16 12.76
CA ASP A 106 7.31 -6.92 12.21
C ASP A 106 6.55 -7.68 13.32
N TYR A 107 7.12 -7.72 14.53
CA TYR A 107 6.56 -8.42 15.68
C TYR A 107 5.99 -7.43 16.71
N PRO A 108 4.92 -7.81 17.44
CA PRO A 108 4.35 -6.96 18.48
C PRO A 108 5.25 -6.87 19.71
N GLY A 109 5.13 -5.77 20.45
CA GLY A 109 5.88 -5.51 21.69
C GLY A 109 7.00 -4.50 21.54
N ASP A 110 7.75 -4.27 22.62
CA ASP A 110 8.96 -3.44 22.58
C ASP A 110 10.14 -4.16 21.90
N VAL A 111 11.24 -3.44 21.62
CA VAL A 111 12.40 -3.97 20.87
C VAL A 111 12.98 -5.25 21.51
N LYS A 112 12.95 -5.36 22.84
CA LYS A 112 13.46 -6.53 23.55
C LYS A 112 12.49 -7.71 23.39
N GLN A 113 11.19 -7.46 23.60
CA GLN A 113 10.13 -8.45 23.43
C GLN A 113 10.06 -8.97 21.98
N GLN A 114 10.21 -8.09 21.00
CA GLN A 114 10.28 -8.43 19.58
C GLN A 114 11.43 -9.41 19.29
N GLY A 115 12.63 -9.12 19.79
CA GLY A 115 13.78 -9.99 19.60
C GLY A 115 13.66 -11.33 20.33
N GLU A 116 13.15 -11.32 21.57
CA GLU A 116 12.87 -12.53 22.35
C GLU A 116 11.83 -13.42 21.66
N ARG A 117 10.79 -12.82 21.06
CA ARG A 117 9.77 -13.54 20.28
C ARG A 117 10.36 -14.24 19.07
N ILE A 118 11.19 -13.56 18.29
CA ILE A 118 11.85 -14.14 17.11
C ILE A 118 12.74 -15.32 17.53
N LEU A 119 13.53 -15.14 18.58
CA LEU A 119 14.39 -16.21 19.09
C LEU A 119 13.59 -17.41 19.60
N ALA A 120 12.49 -17.18 20.29
CA ALA A 120 11.61 -18.26 20.71
C ALA A 120 11.05 -19.04 19.51
N LEU A 121 10.64 -18.36 18.44
CA LEU A 121 10.14 -19.00 17.21
C LEU A 121 11.21 -19.81 16.47
N LEU A 122 12.46 -19.35 16.46
CA LEU A 122 13.56 -20.07 15.78
C LEU A 122 14.13 -21.21 16.61
N CYS A 123 14.31 -20.99 17.92
CA CYS A 123 15.10 -21.86 18.79
C CYS A 123 14.24 -22.77 19.68
N ASP A 124 13.16 -22.25 20.27
CA ASP A 124 12.43 -22.94 21.33
C ASP A 124 11.42 -23.92 20.76
N LYS A 125 11.68 -25.23 20.92
CA LYS A 125 10.81 -26.31 20.42
C LYS A 125 9.31 -26.16 20.77
N PRO A 126 8.90 -25.69 21.97
CA PRO A 126 7.49 -25.50 22.30
C PRO A 126 6.81 -24.33 21.57
N VAL A 127 7.60 -23.35 21.12
CA VAL A 127 7.10 -22.12 20.48
C VAL A 127 7.27 -22.17 18.96
N ARG A 128 8.33 -22.82 18.48
CA ARG A 128 8.62 -23.01 17.05
C ARG A 128 7.42 -23.67 16.35
N PRO A 129 6.96 -23.12 15.22
CA PRO A 129 5.82 -23.68 14.50
C PRO A 129 6.02 -25.16 14.13
N LYS A 130 4.94 -25.94 14.27
CA LYS A 130 4.96 -27.36 13.95
C LYS A 130 5.32 -27.55 12.46
N GLY A 131 6.31 -28.41 12.21
CA GLY A 131 6.81 -28.66 10.85
C GLY A 131 7.91 -27.70 10.38
N VAL A 132 8.36 -26.76 11.22
CA VAL A 132 9.59 -25.97 10.98
C VAL A 132 10.76 -26.63 11.73
N PRO A 133 11.79 -27.14 11.03
CA PRO A 133 12.98 -27.68 11.67
C PRO A 133 13.81 -26.58 12.34
N HIS A 134 14.66 -26.94 13.31
CA HIS A 134 15.62 -25.99 13.88
C HIS A 134 16.59 -25.52 12.79
N PRO A 135 16.86 -24.22 12.61
CA PRO A 135 17.78 -23.73 11.58
C PRO A 135 19.20 -24.30 11.69
N SER A 136 19.89 -24.43 10.56
CA SER A 136 21.31 -24.79 10.51
C SER A 136 22.20 -23.71 11.13
N ALA A 137 21.84 -22.44 10.93
CA ALA A 137 22.50 -21.30 11.56
C ALA A 137 21.54 -20.12 11.75
N ILE A 138 21.79 -19.32 12.80
CA ILE A 138 21.02 -18.13 13.15
C ILE A 138 22.00 -17.04 13.56
N TRP A 139 21.76 -15.80 13.14
CA TRP A 139 22.51 -14.65 13.62
C TRP A 139 21.66 -13.39 13.72
N PHE A 140 22.03 -12.53 14.66
CA PHE A 140 21.50 -11.20 14.82
C PHE A 140 22.15 -10.24 13.82
N THR A 141 21.36 -9.40 13.16
CA THR A 141 21.83 -8.48 12.10
C THR A 141 21.93 -7.02 12.55
N GLY A 142 21.57 -6.70 13.80
CA GLY A 142 21.53 -5.34 14.34
C GLY A 142 20.12 -4.75 14.44
N GLY A 143 19.12 -5.34 13.78
CA GLY A 143 17.71 -4.92 13.87
C GLY A 143 16.68 -6.05 13.69
N GLY A 144 17.17 -7.28 13.62
CA GLY A 144 16.42 -8.48 13.29
C GLY A 144 17.34 -9.71 13.32
N TYR A 145 16.82 -10.85 12.88
CA TYR A 145 17.54 -12.12 12.85
C TYR A 145 17.45 -12.76 11.47
N GLN A 146 18.57 -13.30 11.01
CA GLN A 146 18.63 -14.13 9.82
C GLN A 146 18.85 -15.58 10.23
N ALA A 147 18.17 -16.49 9.55
CA ALA A 147 18.32 -17.92 9.76
C ALA A 147 18.35 -18.65 8.42
N VAL A 148 19.09 -19.75 8.36
CA VAL A 148 19.24 -20.59 7.15
C VAL A 148 19.09 -22.06 7.47
N TRP A 149 18.61 -22.82 6.48
CA TRP A 149 18.55 -24.27 6.50
C TRP A 149 19.31 -24.81 5.29
N HIS A 150 20.35 -25.59 5.56
CA HIS A 150 21.13 -26.32 4.56
C HIS A 150 20.34 -27.54 4.09
N LEU A 151 20.20 -27.72 2.78
CA LEU A 151 19.55 -28.87 2.18
C LEU A 151 20.56 -29.95 1.80
N SER A 152 20.23 -31.22 2.00
CA SER A 152 21.09 -32.34 1.62
C SER A 152 21.25 -32.46 0.12
N GLU A 153 20.19 -32.10 -0.62
CA GLU A 153 20.15 -32.08 -2.08
C GLU A 153 19.74 -30.69 -2.56
N PRO A 154 20.34 -30.17 -3.64
CA PRO A 154 19.89 -28.92 -4.24
C PRO A 154 18.49 -29.08 -4.84
N ILE A 155 17.68 -28.04 -4.72
CA ILE A 155 16.31 -27.97 -5.24
C ILE A 155 16.18 -26.87 -6.29
N SER A 156 15.03 -26.83 -6.99
CA SER A 156 14.75 -25.76 -7.93
C SER A 156 14.58 -24.41 -7.21
N VAL A 157 14.82 -23.33 -7.95
CA VAL A 157 14.70 -21.96 -7.43
C VAL A 157 13.27 -21.67 -6.98
N GLU A 158 12.28 -22.15 -7.73
CA GLU A 158 10.86 -21.95 -7.47
C GLU A 158 10.44 -22.61 -6.16
N LEU A 159 10.82 -23.88 -5.97
CA LEU A 159 10.51 -24.61 -4.74
C LEU A 159 11.18 -23.98 -3.53
N ALA A 160 12.40 -23.45 -3.69
CA ALA A 160 13.08 -22.75 -2.62
C ALA A 160 12.39 -21.43 -2.23
N GLU A 161 11.92 -20.64 -3.21
CA GLU A 161 11.15 -19.41 -2.95
C GLU A 161 9.83 -19.72 -2.23
N GLU A 162 9.12 -20.78 -2.63
CA GLU A 162 7.91 -21.25 -1.95
C GLU A 162 8.18 -21.66 -0.49
N LEU A 163 9.25 -22.42 -0.25
CA LEU A 163 9.64 -22.85 1.09
C LEU A 163 10.13 -21.68 1.96
N ASN A 164 10.89 -20.73 1.39
CA ASN A 164 11.29 -19.51 2.10
C ASN A 164 10.06 -18.67 2.49
N LEU A 165 9.09 -18.52 1.58
CA LEU A 165 7.85 -17.82 1.87
C LEU A 165 7.03 -18.54 2.94
N ALA A 166 6.92 -19.86 2.88
CA ALA A 166 6.23 -20.66 3.88
C ALA A 166 6.91 -20.54 5.27
N LEU A 167 8.24 -20.53 5.31
CA LEU A 167 9.02 -20.25 6.53
C LEU A 167 8.71 -18.85 7.06
N LEU A 168 8.70 -17.81 6.22
CA LEU A 168 8.36 -16.44 6.64
C LEU A 168 6.94 -16.36 7.20
N VAL A 169 5.95 -16.95 6.54
CA VAL A 169 4.56 -16.97 7.01
C VAL A 169 4.46 -17.66 8.37
N ASN A 170 5.03 -18.86 8.52
CA ASN A 170 4.96 -19.62 9.77
C ASN A 170 5.74 -18.95 10.91
N LEU A 171 6.83 -18.24 10.59
CA LEU A 171 7.62 -17.49 11.55
C LEU A 171 7.11 -16.06 11.76
N HIS A 172 6.02 -15.65 11.11
CA HIS A 172 5.42 -14.31 11.16
C HIS A 172 6.35 -13.18 10.70
N GLY A 173 7.25 -13.45 9.76
CA GLY A 173 8.13 -12.45 9.15
C GLY A 173 7.50 -11.72 7.96
N GLY A 174 8.05 -10.56 7.59
CA GLY A 174 7.64 -9.83 6.38
C GLY A 174 7.84 -10.66 5.09
N LEU A 175 6.84 -10.66 4.21
CA LEU A 175 6.78 -11.56 3.05
C LEU A 175 7.73 -11.19 1.89
N GLY A 176 8.39 -10.03 1.94
CA GLY A 176 9.20 -9.49 0.84
C GLY A 176 10.64 -10.02 0.73
N THR A 177 11.01 -11.05 1.50
CA THR A 177 12.41 -11.50 1.66
C THR A 177 12.62 -12.98 1.36
N HIS A 178 11.85 -13.55 0.42
CA HIS A 178 11.92 -14.98 0.07
C HIS A 178 12.79 -15.29 -1.17
N ASP A 179 13.24 -14.27 -1.91
CA ASP A 179 14.04 -14.40 -3.14
C ASP A 179 15.29 -15.26 -2.93
N ALA A 180 15.45 -16.34 -3.69
CA ALA A 180 16.54 -17.30 -3.49
C ALA A 180 17.97 -16.73 -3.68
N SER A 181 18.10 -15.58 -4.35
CA SER A 181 19.35 -14.84 -4.57
C SER A 181 19.63 -13.77 -3.50
N ARG A 182 18.85 -13.75 -2.42
CA ARG A 182 18.97 -12.78 -1.32
C ARG A 182 20.39 -12.68 -0.77
N LEU A 183 20.84 -11.44 -0.60
CA LEU A 183 22.02 -11.14 0.20
C LEU A 183 21.72 -11.27 1.68
N LEU A 184 22.53 -12.06 2.38
CA LEU A 184 22.51 -12.14 3.82
C LEU A 184 23.69 -11.40 4.42
N ARG A 185 23.49 -10.81 5.61
CA ARG A 185 24.54 -10.05 6.30
C ARG A 185 25.59 -11.02 6.81
N LEU A 186 26.86 -10.69 6.60
CA LEU A 186 27.97 -11.53 7.04
C LEU A 186 28.12 -11.46 8.58
N PRO A 187 28.01 -12.58 9.32
CA PRO A 187 28.23 -12.57 10.77
C PRO A 187 29.65 -12.16 11.14
N PHE A 188 29.83 -11.69 12.36
CA PHE A 188 31.09 -11.15 12.89
C PHE A 188 31.57 -9.86 12.19
N THR A 189 30.71 -9.19 11.43
CA THR A 189 30.96 -7.86 10.86
C THR A 189 30.07 -6.80 11.53
N VAL A 190 30.54 -5.55 11.55
CA VAL A 190 29.77 -4.41 12.10
C VAL A 190 28.70 -3.98 11.09
N ASN A 191 27.47 -3.85 11.56
CA ASN A 191 26.38 -3.20 10.85
C ASN A 191 26.51 -1.68 10.95
N TRP A 192 27.12 -1.09 9.92
CA TRP A 192 27.23 0.35 9.78
C TRP A 192 25.91 0.94 9.26
N LEU A 193 25.40 1.95 9.97
CA LEU A 193 24.07 2.49 9.74
C LEU A 193 24.06 3.59 8.68
N ASN A 194 23.04 3.58 7.83
CA ASN A 194 22.80 4.68 6.90
C ASN A 194 22.38 5.96 7.63
N GLU A 195 22.39 7.09 6.93
CA GLU A 195 22.09 8.41 7.49
C GLU A 195 20.74 8.45 8.20
N LYS A 196 19.69 7.88 7.58
CA LYS A 196 18.36 7.75 8.20
C LYS A 196 18.41 7.01 9.55
N LYS A 197 19.03 5.83 9.60
CA LYS A 197 19.12 5.03 10.84
C LYS A 197 19.97 5.71 11.91
N ARG A 198 21.00 6.48 11.52
CA ARG A 198 21.79 7.30 12.45
C ARG A 198 20.97 8.47 13.00
N ALA A 199 20.18 9.13 12.17
CA ALA A 199 19.26 10.19 12.58
C ALA A 199 18.16 9.67 13.54
N ASP A 200 17.74 8.41 13.37
CA ASP A 200 16.83 7.71 14.29
C ASP A 200 17.50 7.32 15.64
N GLY A 201 18.73 7.76 15.90
CA GLY A 201 19.46 7.50 17.15
C GLY A 201 20.00 6.07 17.31
N ARG A 202 19.98 5.25 16.25
CA ARG A 202 20.54 3.89 16.30
C ARG A 202 22.07 3.95 16.28
N VAL A 203 22.69 2.98 16.97
CA VAL A 203 24.14 2.82 17.01
C VAL A 203 24.59 1.59 16.20
N PRO A 204 25.78 1.63 15.56
CA PRO A 204 26.34 0.46 14.90
C PRO A 204 26.42 -0.73 15.86
N MET A 205 26.12 -1.93 15.35
CA MET A 205 26.15 -3.16 16.16
C MET A 205 26.84 -4.29 15.41
N LEU A 206 27.52 -5.15 16.16
CA LEU A 206 28.12 -6.36 15.60
C LEU A 206 27.01 -7.34 15.18
N ALA A 207 27.14 -7.93 14.00
CA ALA A 207 26.32 -9.07 13.61
C ALA A 207 26.79 -10.30 14.38
N ILE A 208 25.95 -10.84 15.26
CA ILE A 208 26.33 -11.87 16.23
C ILE A 208 25.68 -13.19 15.85
N GLN A 209 26.49 -14.20 15.57
CA GLN A 209 26.03 -15.57 15.42
C GLN A 209 25.53 -16.12 16.76
N LEU A 210 24.40 -16.84 16.73
CA LEU A 210 23.67 -17.32 17.91
C LEU A 210 23.69 -18.83 18.00
N HIS A 211 23.73 -19.34 19.24
CA HIS A 211 24.02 -20.73 19.63
C HIS A 211 25.49 -21.15 19.39
N PRO A 212 26.07 -22.03 20.23
CA PRO A 212 27.39 -22.57 19.96
C PRO A 212 27.31 -23.53 18.76
N VAL A 213 27.56 -23.01 17.57
CA VAL A 213 27.80 -23.86 16.40
C VAL A 213 29.22 -24.40 16.54
N ASN A 214 29.35 -25.73 16.57
CA ASN A 214 30.65 -26.34 16.47
C ASN A 214 31.11 -26.29 15.00
N LEU A 215 31.96 -25.32 14.67
CA LEU A 215 32.50 -25.16 13.31
C LEU A 215 33.33 -26.38 12.84
N ASN A 216 33.66 -27.32 13.75
CA ASN A 216 34.34 -28.58 13.40
C ASN A 216 33.37 -29.70 13.01
N SER A 217 32.06 -29.51 13.15
CA SER A 217 31.03 -30.46 12.72
C SER A 217 30.26 -29.88 11.53
N PRO A 218 29.80 -30.68 10.56
CA PRO A 218 29.02 -30.15 9.44
C PRO A 218 27.72 -29.47 9.91
N PRO A 219 27.21 -28.47 9.17
CA PRO A 219 25.91 -27.87 9.47
C PRO A 219 24.80 -28.93 9.41
N ALA A 220 23.77 -28.76 10.26
CA ALA A 220 22.58 -29.59 10.18
C ALA A 220 21.97 -29.48 8.77
N SER A 221 21.64 -30.62 8.17
CA SER A 221 21.15 -30.70 6.80
C SER A 221 19.75 -31.32 6.76
N PHE A 222 18.92 -30.88 5.81
CA PHE A 222 17.52 -31.24 5.72
C PHE A 222 17.14 -31.70 4.31
N THR A 223 16.14 -32.57 4.23
CA THR A 223 15.40 -32.84 3.01
C THR A 223 14.17 -31.92 2.94
N VAL A 224 13.57 -31.77 1.76
CA VAL A 224 12.30 -31.03 1.63
C VAL A 224 11.21 -31.64 2.52
N GLY A 225 11.22 -32.96 2.74
CA GLY A 225 10.24 -33.66 3.57
C GLY A 225 10.30 -33.33 5.07
N ASP A 226 11.41 -32.73 5.53
CA ASP A 226 11.54 -32.27 6.91
C ASP A 226 10.72 -30.99 7.19
N PHE A 227 10.28 -30.30 6.13
CA PHE A 227 9.45 -29.10 6.20
C PHE A 227 7.97 -29.48 6.07
N GLN A 228 7.32 -29.72 7.20
CA GLN A 228 5.90 -30.12 7.27
C GLN A 228 4.97 -28.95 7.63
N MET A 229 5.37 -27.74 7.25
CA MET A 229 4.64 -26.52 7.57
C MET A 229 3.26 -26.53 6.93
N ARG A 230 2.26 -25.98 7.63
CA ARG A 230 0.97 -25.69 6.99
C ARG A 230 1.18 -24.51 6.04
N LEU A 231 1.09 -24.79 4.74
CA LEU A 231 0.66 -23.77 3.79
C LEU A 231 -0.78 -23.45 4.18
N ASP A 232 -1.05 -22.19 4.52
CA ASP A 232 -2.37 -21.79 4.97
C ASP A 232 -3.42 -22.25 3.93
N LYS A 233 -4.39 -23.04 4.38
CA LYS A 233 -5.54 -23.47 3.57
C LYS A 233 -6.51 -22.30 3.48
N SER A 234 -6.11 -21.24 2.81
CA SER A 234 -7.00 -20.20 2.32
C SER A 234 -7.69 -20.72 1.05
N GLU A 235 -8.87 -21.33 1.21
CA GLU A 235 -9.73 -21.80 0.11
C GLU A 235 -9.06 -22.82 -0.85
N PRO A 236 -9.81 -23.57 -1.68
CA PRO A 236 -9.18 -24.36 -2.73
C PRO A 236 -8.49 -23.40 -3.70
N LYS A 237 -7.16 -23.27 -3.58
CA LYS A 237 -6.32 -22.69 -4.62
C LYS A 237 -6.69 -23.39 -5.92
N LEU A 238 -7.14 -22.60 -6.91
CA LEU A 238 -7.09 -22.98 -8.32
C LEU A 238 -5.76 -23.67 -8.58
N PRO A 239 -5.67 -24.59 -9.56
CA PRO A 239 -4.36 -24.89 -10.14
C PRO A 239 -3.67 -23.54 -10.36
N LEU A 240 -2.41 -23.42 -9.93
CA LEU A 240 -1.55 -22.39 -10.51
C LEU A 240 -1.56 -22.69 -12.01
N ALA A 241 -2.47 -22.03 -12.72
CA ALA A 241 -2.13 -21.49 -14.00
C ALA A 241 -0.74 -20.94 -13.82
N THR A 242 0.19 -21.45 -14.63
CA THR A 242 1.48 -20.82 -14.82
C THR A 242 1.25 -19.33 -14.70
N ALA A 243 1.82 -18.70 -13.67
CA ALA A 243 2.12 -17.29 -13.77
C ALA A 243 2.96 -17.27 -15.04
N GLY A 244 2.31 -16.95 -16.16
CA GLY A 244 2.99 -16.61 -17.37
C GLY A 244 4.06 -15.65 -16.88
N LYS A 245 5.30 -15.89 -17.33
CA LYS A 245 6.35 -14.88 -17.33
C LYS A 245 5.67 -13.51 -17.33
N PRO A 246 6.04 -12.53 -16.48
CA PRO A 246 5.52 -11.18 -16.67
C PRO A 246 5.64 -10.92 -18.17
N LYS A 247 4.48 -10.88 -18.86
CA LYS A 247 4.45 -10.52 -20.28
C LYS A 247 5.24 -9.24 -20.27
N ASP A 248 6.27 -9.12 -21.11
CA ASP A 248 6.98 -7.86 -21.28
C ASP A 248 5.92 -6.77 -21.29
N SER A 249 5.79 -6.04 -20.18
CA SER A 249 4.66 -5.12 -19.99
C SER A 249 4.78 -4.15 -21.13
N LEU A 250 3.78 -4.08 -22.02
CA LEU A 250 3.88 -3.34 -23.26
C LEU A 250 4.36 -1.93 -22.90
N LYS A 251 5.60 -1.58 -23.27
CA LYS A 251 6.19 -0.29 -22.87
C LYS A 251 5.90 0.73 -23.95
N PHE A 252 4.98 1.64 -23.66
CA PHE A 252 4.61 2.75 -24.53
C PHE A 252 4.32 4.01 -23.72
N GLU A 253 4.53 5.16 -24.34
CA GLU A 253 4.22 6.48 -23.80
C GLU A 253 3.24 7.19 -24.73
N ALA A 254 2.53 8.19 -24.21
CA ALA A 254 1.64 9.01 -25.04
C ALA A 254 2.45 9.75 -26.10
N LEU A 255 1.99 9.68 -27.35
CA LEU A 255 2.62 10.35 -28.49
C LEU A 255 1.87 11.65 -28.83
N PRO A 256 2.56 12.71 -29.27
CA PRO A 256 1.90 13.95 -29.67
C PRO A 256 0.95 13.69 -30.84
N LEU A 257 -0.31 14.10 -30.73
CA LEU A 257 -1.29 13.95 -31.80
C LEU A 257 -0.96 14.92 -32.95
N PRO A 258 -1.07 14.49 -34.22
CA PRO A 258 -0.94 15.38 -35.37
C PRO A 258 -2.19 16.28 -35.49
N ASP A 259 -2.02 17.47 -36.08
CA ASP A 259 -3.11 18.41 -36.35
C ASP A 259 -4.25 17.79 -37.19
N ASP A 260 -3.91 16.83 -38.06
CA ASP A 260 -4.87 16.01 -38.81
C ASP A 260 -4.85 14.57 -38.31
N LEU A 261 -5.82 14.22 -37.45
CA LEU A 261 -5.99 12.85 -36.94
C LEU A 261 -6.22 11.82 -38.05
N ASN A 262 -6.70 12.21 -39.24
CA ASN A 262 -6.87 11.29 -40.37
C ASN A 262 -5.52 10.77 -40.91
N SER A 263 -4.41 11.41 -40.56
CA SER A 263 -3.08 10.92 -40.93
C SER A 263 -2.65 9.67 -40.12
N ILE A 264 -3.29 9.43 -38.97
CA ILE A 264 -3.01 8.29 -38.08
C ILE A 264 -4.20 7.36 -37.87
N ILE A 265 -5.44 7.84 -38.05
CA ILE A 265 -6.66 7.04 -37.98
C ILE A 265 -6.99 6.50 -39.38
N PRO A 266 -6.99 5.18 -39.60
CA PRO A 266 -7.44 4.62 -40.87
C PRO A 266 -8.92 4.94 -41.12
N LEU A 267 -9.23 5.44 -42.32
CA LEU A 267 -10.54 5.98 -42.72
C LEU A 267 -11.68 4.94 -42.62
N ASP A 268 -12.29 4.87 -41.45
CA ASP A 268 -13.58 4.23 -41.18
C ASP A 268 -14.51 5.30 -40.59
N LYS A 269 -15.46 5.78 -41.41
CA LYS A 269 -16.35 6.90 -41.04
C LYS A 269 -17.11 6.63 -39.74
N LYS A 270 -17.48 5.37 -39.50
CA LYS A 270 -18.24 4.96 -38.32
C LYS A 270 -17.39 5.10 -37.06
N TRP A 271 -16.17 4.58 -37.08
CA TRP A 271 -15.30 4.63 -35.90
C TRP A 271 -14.66 6.00 -35.67
N ALA A 272 -14.43 6.78 -36.73
CA ALA A 272 -14.06 8.19 -36.59
C ALA A 272 -15.14 8.97 -35.83
N GLU A 273 -16.43 8.76 -36.15
CA GLU A 273 -17.54 9.40 -35.45
C GLU A 273 -17.63 8.97 -33.99
N VAL A 274 -17.50 7.68 -33.69
CA VAL A 274 -17.47 7.16 -32.31
C VAL A 274 -16.30 7.77 -31.51
N ILE A 275 -15.11 7.87 -32.10
CA ILE A 275 -13.93 8.43 -31.43
C ILE A 275 -14.14 9.92 -31.14
N MET A 276 -14.57 10.69 -32.13
CA MET A 276 -14.70 12.15 -32.02
C MET A 276 -15.85 12.57 -31.11
N THR A 277 -16.99 11.89 -31.20
CA THR A 277 -18.19 12.25 -30.42
C THR A 277 -18.24 11.55 -29.07
N GLY A 278 -17.55 10.42 -28.94
CA GLY A 278 -17.70 9.51 -27.81
C GLY A 278 -19.02 8.76 -27.80
N GLU A 279 -19.88 8.89 -28.81
CA GLU A 279 -21.22 8.27 -28.87
C GLU A 279 -21.22 6.84 -29.44
N ASP A 280 -22.31 6.11 -29.18
CA ASP A 280 -22.49 4.78 -29.77
C ASP A 280 -22.65 4.86 -31.30
N PRO A 281 -22.10 3.89 -32.05
CA PRO A 281 -22.36 3.83 -33.48
C PRO A 281 -23.84 3.47 -33.77
N PRO A 282 -24.40 3.89 -34.92
CA PRO A 282 -25.83 3.73 -35.23
C PRO A 282 -26.36 2.30 -35.20
N ASP A 283 -25.51 1.30 -35.44
CA ASP A 283 -25.85 -0.11 -35.55
C ASP A 283 -25.56 -0.92 -34.27
N LYS A 284 -24.95 -0.31 -33.24
CA LYS A 284 -24.62 -1.01 -32.00
C LYS A 284 -24.62 -0.09 -30.78
N VAL A 285 -25.47 -0.44 -29.81
CA VAL A 285 -25.51 0.20 -28.48
C VAL A 285 -24.62 -0.58 -27.50
N TYR A 286 -23.67 0.11 -26.88
CA TYR A 286 -22.79 -0.47 -25.86
C TYR A 286 -23.46 -0.40 -24.48
N GLY A 287 -23.16 -1.37 -23.61
CA GLY A 287 -23.80 -1.48 -22.29
C GLY A 287 -23.32 -0.44 -21.29
N SER A 288 -22.12 0.11 -21.49
CA SER A 288 -21.51 1.13 -20.63
C SER A 288 -20.48 1.95 -21.42
N ARG A 289 -20.09 3.10 -20.86
CA ARG A 289 -19.04 3.96 -21.43
C ARG A 289 -17.67 3.26 -21.49
N SER A 290 -17.34 2.45 -20.46
CA SER A 290 -16.11 1.65 -20.44
C SER A 290 -16.07 0.59 -21.55
N GLU A 291 -17.21 -0.05 -21.84
CA GLU A 291 -17.32 -1.02 -22.93
C GLU A 291 -17.08 -0.36 -24.31
N ARG A 292 -17.58 0.87 -24.49
CA ARG A 292 -17.38 1.68 -25.70
C ARG A 292 -15.91 2.05 -25.89
N VAL A 293 -15.26 2.58 -24.85
CA VAL A 293 -13.82 2.90 -24.84
C VAL A 293 -12.98 1.67 -25.18
N PHE A 294 -13.27 0.53 -24.55
CA PHE A 294 -12.55 -0.71 -24.80
C PHE A 294 -12.71 -1.17 -26.26
N ALA A 295 -13.92 -1.05 -26.82
CA ALA A 295 -14.17 -1.41 -28.20
C ALA A 295 -13.46 -0.49 -29.21
N ALA A 296 -13.44 0.81 -28.96
CA ALA A 296 -12.67 1.78 -29.76
C ALA A 296 -11.16 1.48 -29.69
N THR A 297 -10.65 1.16 -28.50
CA THR A 297 -9.25 0.77 -28.27
C THR A 297 -8.88 -0.47 -29.09
N ILE A 298 -9.71 -1.53 -29.05
CA ILE A 298 -9.51 -2.73 -29.87
C ILE A 298 -9.52 -2.39 -31.35
N TRP A 299 -10.47 -1.57 -31.80
CA TRP A 299 -10.57 -1.21 -33.21
C TRP A 299 -9.30 -0.50 -33.68
N MET A 300 -8.84 0.54 -32.97
CA MET A 300 -7.62 1.28 -33.32
C MET A 300 -6.39 0.36 -33.40
N LEU A 301 -6.17 -0.45 -32.37
CA LEU A 301 -5.04 -1.39 -32.33
C LEU A 301 -5.13 -2.45 -33.42
N SER A 302 -6.33 -2.96 -33.72
CA SER A 302 -6.53 -3.96 -34.79
C SER A 302 -6.21 -3.42 -36.19
N LYS A 303 -6.22 -2.09 -36.36
CA LYS A 303 -5.82 -1.40 -37.59
C LYS A 303 -4.34 -1.05 -37.65
N GLY A 304 -3.55 -1.49 -36.65
CA GLY A 304 -2.11 -1.26 -36.59
C GLY A 304 -1.71 0.11 -36.06
N MET A 305 -2.62 0.83 -35.38
CA MET A 305 -2.28 2.10 -34.73
C MET A 305 -1.30 1.86 -33.58
N ASP A 306 -0.32 2.76 -33.44
CA ASP A 306 0.64 2.71 -32.34
C ASP A 306 -0.07 2.90 -30.98
N PRO A 307 0.21 2.06 -29.96
CA PRO A 307 -0.39 2.18 -28.64
C PRO A 307 -0.20 3.55 -27.99
N GLY A 308 0.89 4.26 -28.31
CA GLY A 308 1.13 5.62 -27.83
C GLY A 308 0.15 6.65 -28.41
N TYR A 309 -0.26 6.51 -29.68
CA TYR A 309 -1.32 7.35 -30.26
C TYR A 309 -2.68 6.98 -29.70
N VAL A 310 -2.97 5.69 -29.52
CA VAL A 310 -4.21 5.24 -28.89
C VAL A 310 -4.34 5.81 -27.48
N LEU A 311 -3.26 5.81 -26.70
CA LEU A 311 -3.24 6.38 -25.36
C LEU A 311 -3.56 7.87 -25.40
N SER A 312 -2.92 8.63 -26.29
CA SER A 312 -3.22 10.05 -26.44
C SER A 312 -4.68 10.28 -26.82
N ILE A 313 -5.23 9.56 -27.80
CA ILE A 313 -6.63 9.69 -28.22
C ILE A 313 -7.62 9.45 -27.07
N ILE A 314 -7.44 8.38 -26.31
CA ILE A 314 -8.37 8.04 -25.23
C ILE A 314 -8.13 8.85 -23.94
N THR A 315 -7.15 9.76 -23.92
CA THR A 315 -6.86 10.64 -22.77
C THR A 315 -6.90 12.12 -23.14
N ASP A 316 -7.25 12.46 -24.38
CA ASP A 316 -7.31 13.85 -24.85
C ASP A 316 -8.67 14.49 -24.55
N PRO A 317 -8.73 15.61 -23.80
CA PRO A 317 -9.99 16.26 -23.43
C PRO A 317 -10.80 16.82 -24.61
N GLU A 318 -10.20 17.02 -25.78
CA GLU A 318 -10.89 17.51 -26.97
C GLU A 318 -11.56 16.39 -27.78
N ILE A 319 -11.29 15.12 -27.43
CA ILE A 319 -11.81 13.94 -28.12
C ILE A 319 -12.90 13.27 -27.29
N GLY A 320 -14.13 13.17 -27.82
CA GLY A 320 -15.28 12.70 -27.04
C GLY A 320 -15.15 11.30 -26.43
N ILE A 321 -14.43 10.36 -27.06
CA ILE A 321 -14.26 9.00 -26.49
C ILE A 321 -13.45 9.00 -25.18
N SER A 322 -12.65 10.03 -24.92
CA SER A 322 -11.82 10.12 -23.71
C SER A 322 -12.62 10.45 -22.45
N ALA A 323 -13.87 10.96 -22.58
CA ALA A 323 -14.64 11.48 -21.46
C ALA A 323 -14.70 10.51 -20.27
N HIS A 324 -14.97 9.23 -20.54
CA HIS A 324 -14.99 8.22 -19.48
C HIS A 324 -13.61 7.94 -18.88
N VAL A 325 -12.55 7.96 -19.68
CA VAL A 325 -11.17 7.76 -19.19
C VAL A 325 -10.77 8.93 -18.31
N LEU A 326 -11.18 10.16 -18.66
CA LEU A 326 -10.93 11.38 -17.89
C LEU A 326 -11.71 11.43 -16.57
N ASP A 327 -12.87 10.78 -16.49
CA ASP A 327 -13.61 10.61 -15.23
C ASP A 327 -12.85 9.73 -14.21
N ASN A 328 -11.84 8.98 -14.63
CA ASN A 328 -11.05 8.14 -13.72
C ASN A 328 -9.96 8.96 -13.03
N GLY A 329 -9.69 8.69 -11.74
CA GLY A 329 -8.72 9.46 -10.95
C GLY A 329 -7.30 9.54 -11.55
N ASN A 330 -6.87 8.53 -12.29
CA ASN A 330 -5.65 8.62 -13.09
C ASN A 330 -5.93 8.17 -14.53
N PRO A 331 -6.30 9.10 -15.43
CA PRO A 331 -6.70 8.77 -16.80
C PRO A 331 -5.61 8.04 -17.57
N MET A 332 -4.35 8.42 -17.37
CA MET A 332 -3.18 7.80 -18.01
C MET A 332 -3.00 6.33 -17.60
N LYS A 333 -3.13 6.05 -16.30
CA LYS A 333 -3.05 4.69 -15.76
C LYS A 333 -4.21 3.83 -16.27
N TYR A 334 -5.42 4.38 -16.28
CA TYR A 334 -6.61 3.70 -16.80
C TYR A 334 -6.48 3.41 -18.31
N GLY A 335 -6.09 4.40 -19.11
CA GLY A 335 -5.90 4.27 -20.56
C GLY A 335 -4.87 3.20 -20.92
N ARG A 336 -3.71 3.19 -20.24
CA ARG A 336 -2.69 2.13 -20.43
C ARG A 336 -3.24 0.73 -20.20
N ARG A 337 -4.02 0.55 -19.12
CA ARG A 337 -4.67 -0.73 -18.81
C ARG A 337 -5.65 -1.15 -19.92
N GLN A 338 -6.47 -0.22 -20.45
CA GLN A 338 -7.38 -0.56 -21.55
C GLN A 338 -6.61 -1.05 -22.79
N ILE A 339 -5.48 -0.43 -23.10
CA ILE A 339 -4.61 -0.82 -24.21
C ILE A 339 -3.97 -2.19 -23.97
N GLU A 340 -3.42 -2.44 -22.77
CA GLU A 340 -2.85 -3.75 -22.41
C GLU A 340 -3.87 -4.89 -22.49
N ARG A 341 -5.10 -4.63 -22.03
CA ARG A 341 -6.23 -5.56 -22.14
C ARG A 341 -6.61 -5.81 -23.61
N ALA A 342 -6.68 -4.76 -24.41
CA ALA A 342 -7.04 -4.86 -25.83
C ALA A 342 -5.96 -5.60 -26.64
N TYR A 343 -4.67 -5.35 -26.37
CA TYR A 343 -3.55 -6.10 -26.94
C TYR A 343 -3.63 -7.58 -26.60
N THR A 344 -3.82 -7.88 -25.32
CA THR A 344 -3.95 -9.26 -24.84
C THR A 344 -5.09 -9.97 -25.56
N LEU A 345 -6.24 -9.30 -25.73
CA LEU A 345 -7.37 -9.85 -26.47
C LEU A 345 -7.06 -10.10 -27.95
N LEU A 346 -6.38 -9.16 -28.63
CA LEU A 346 -6.02 -9.28 -30.03
C LEU A 346 -5.05 -10.45 -30.25
N GLU A 347 -4.00 -10.57 -29.43
CA GLU A 347 -3.08 -11.70 -29.46
C GLU A 347 -3.79 -13.04 -29.27
N MET A 348 -4.73 -13.11 -28.31
CA MET A 348 -5.46 -14.34 -28.03
C MET A 348 -6.42 -14.72 -29.16
N LYS A 349 -7.07 -13.74 -29.83
CA LYS A 349 -7.93 -14.02 -31.00
C LYS A 349 -7.17 -14.67 -32.16
N HIS A 350 -5.88 -14.39 -32.30
CA HIS A 350 -5.05 -15.02 -33.32
C HIS A 350 -4.67 -16.47 -32.99
N ASN A 351 -4.59 -16.82 -31.70
CA ASN A 351 -4.06 -18.12 -31.25
C ASN A 351 -5.12 -19.13 -30.78
N GLY A 352 -6.40 -18.75 -30.74
CA GLY A 352 -7.48 -19.63 -30.30
C GLY A 352 -7.57 -19.78 -28.77
N TRP A 353 -8.21 -20.85 -28.29
CA TRP A 353 -8.33 -21.12 -26.85
C TRP A 353 -6.95 -21.43 -26.23
N PRO A 354 -6.58 -20.81 -25.10
CA PRO A 354 -5.26 -21.00 -24.50
C PRO A 354 -4.88 -22.45 -24.18
N VAL A 355 -5.84 -23.24 -23.69
CA VAL A 355 -5.60 -24.63 -23.30
C VAL A 355 -6.76 -25.49 -23.78
N THR A 356 -6.44 -26.49 -24.60
CA THR A 356 -7.42 -27.41 -25.19
C THR A 356 -7.14 -28.85 -24.80
N ASP A 357 -8.15 -29.70 -24.90
CA ASP A 357 -7.98 -31.15 -24.90
C ASP A 357 -7.40 -31.65 -26.23
N ASP A 358 -7.17 -32.97 -26.33
CA ASP A 358 -6.65 -33.63 -27.54
C ASP A 358 -7.57 -33.46 -28.77
N ASN A 359 -8.83 -33.07 -28.58
CA ASN A 359 -9.80 -32.80 -29.64
C ASN A 359 -9.87 -31.31 -30.01
N GLY A 360 -9.00 -30.47 -29.45
CA GLY A 360 -8.97 -29.03 -29.67
C GLY A 360 -10.12 -28.27 -28.97
N LYS A 361 -10.85 -28.91 -28.05
CA LYS A 361 -11.92 -28.27 -27.28
C LYS A 361 -11.33 -27.61 -26.03
N PRO A 362 -11.75 -26.39 -25.65
CA PRO A 362 -11.25 -25.76 -24.43
C PRO A 362 -11.54 -26.58 -23.18
N ILE A 363 -10.50 -26.82 -22.38
CA ILE A 363 -10.65 -27.45 -21.06
C ILE A 363 -11.48 -26.53 -20.15
N THR A 364 -12.49 -27.09 -19.51
CA THR A 364 -13.43 -26.36 -18.66
C THR A 364 -12.87 -26.11 -17.26
N GLY A 365 -13.13 -24.94 -16.67
CA GLY A 365 -12.83 -24.66 -15.26
C GLY A 365 -11.37 -24.33 -14.93
N ILE A 366 -10.49 -24.24 -15.94
CA ILE A 366 -9.11 -23.77 -15.77
C ILE A 366 -9.01 -22.23 -15.89
N PRO A 367 -8.12 -21.58 -15.10
CA PRO A 367 -8.01 -20.12 -15.05
C PRO A 367 -7.82 -19.47 -16.43
N GLU A 368 -6.93 -20.01 -17.27
CA GLU A 368 -6.52 -19.40 -18.53
C GLU A 368 -7.68 -19.27 -19.52
N ASN A 369 -8.50 -20.32 -19.63
CA ASN A 369 -9.68 -20.29 -20.50
C ASN A 369 -10.78 -19.41 -19.94
N ILE A 370 -10.94 -19.33 -18.61
CA ILE A 370 -11.90 -18.41 -17.99
C ILE A 370 -11.47 -16.96 -18.25
N ARG A 371 -10.20 -16.61 -18.01
CA ARG A 371 -9.65 -15.27 -18.32
C ARG A 371 -9.79 -14.92 -19.80
N TYR A 372 -9.54 -15.87 -20.70
CA TYR A 372 -9.75 -15.68 -22.12
C TYR A 372 -11.23 -15.40 -22.43
N ALA A 373 -12.15 -16.18 -21.87
CA ALA A 373 -13.58 -15.98 -22.04
C ALA A 373 -14.07 -14.63 -21.50
N LEU A 374 -13.58 -14.20 -20.32
CA LEU A 374 -13.83 -12.88 -19.76
C LEU A 374 -13.35 -11.77 -20.70
N SER A 375 -12.12 -11.92 -21.24
CA SER A 375 -11.51 -10.95 -22.16
C SER A 375 -12.31 -10.82 -23.46
N ILE A 376 -12.78 -11.94 -24.03
CA ILE A 376 -13.61 -11.95 -25.24
C ILE A 376 -14.96 -11.25 -25.01
N LEU A 377 -15.53 -11.39 -23.81
CA LEU A 377 -16.76 -10.68 -23.43
C LEU A 377 -16.51 -9.22 -22.99
N GLY A 378 -15.26 -8.78 -22.92
CA GLY A 378 -14.90 -7.42 -22.48
C GLY A 378 -15.08 -7.18 -20.99
N VAL A 379 -15.17 -8.23 -20.19
CA VAL A 379 -15.34 -8.14 -18.73
C VAL A 379 -14.01 -7.73 -18.09
N ASP A 380 -14.08 -6.82 -17.13
CA ASP A 380 -12.96 -6.43 -16.28
C ASP A 380 -13.27 -6.69 -14.81
N ALA A 381 -12.22 -6.92 -14.02
CA ALA A 381 -12.32 -7.00 -12.58
C ALA A 381 -11.17 -6.24 -11.91
N GLN A 382 -11.51 -5.43 -10.91
CA GLN A 382 -10.58 -4.60 -10.15
C GLN A 382 -10.84 -4.69 -8.66
N ARG A 383 -9.77 -4.59 -7.86
CA ARG A 383 -9.89 -4.42 -6.42
C ARG A 383 -9.70 -2.95 -6.06
N ASN A 384 -10.77 -2.32 -5.57
CA ASN A 384 -10.71 -1.00 -4.99
C ASN A 384 -10.13 -1.09 -3.57
N LEU A 385 -8.92 -0.56 -3.38
CA LEU A 385 -8.20 -0.61 -2.11
C LEU A 385 -8.72 0.40 -1.08
N PHE A 386 -9.45 1.44 -1.53
CA PHE A 386 -10.05 2.43 -0.66
C PHE A 386 -11.25 1.84 0.09
N THR A 387 -12.24 1.32 -0.63
CA THR A 387 -13.45 0.70 -0.07
C THR A 387 -13.29 -0.78 0.28
N LYS A 388 -12.20 -1.42 -0.20
CA LYS A 388 -11.95 -2.87 -0.09
C LYS A 388 -13.06 -3.70 -0.74
N THR A 389 -13.50 -3.32 -1.94
CA THR A 389 -14.49 -4.06 -2.74
C THR A 389 -13.88 -4.56 -4.05
N ASN A 390 -14.46 -5.65 -4.59
CA ASN A 390 -14.17 -6.07 -5.96
C ASN A 390 -15.22 -5.42 -6.86
N GLU A 391 -14.77 -4.78 -7.91
CA GLU A 391 -15.61 -4.11 -8.91
C GLU A 391 -15.48 -4.88 -10.21
N ILE A 392 -16.62 -5.28 -10.77
CA ILE A 392 -16.71 -5.99 -12.03
C ILE A 392 -17.42 -5.07 -13.01
N THR A 393 -16.81 -4.85 -14.17
CA THR A 393 -17.33 -3.93 -15.19
C THR A 393 -17.35 -4.59 -16.55
N GLY A 394 -18.10 -3.99 -17.47
CA GLY A 394 -18.25 -4.51 -18.82
C GLY A 394 -19.30 -5.63 -18.91
N TYR A 395 -19.78 -5.89 -20.12
CA TYR A 395 -20.85 -6.86 -20.36
C TYR A 395 -22.15 -6.59 -19.56
N LYS A 396 -22.43 -5.32 -19.21
CA LYS A 396 -23.60 -4.91 -18.39
C LYS A 396 -23.64 -5.56 -17.00
N LEU A 397 -22.45 -5.81 -16.45
CA LEU A 397 -22.26 -6.41 -15.12
C LEU A 397 -21.98 -5.38 -14.03
N ASP A 398 -21.83 -4.12 -14.42
CA ASP A 398 -21.56 -2.99 -13.53
C ASP A 398 -22.57 -2.97 -12.37
N GLU A 399 -22.06 -2.75 -11.16
CA GLU A 399 -22.82 -2.68 -9.88
C GLU A 399 -23.51 -3.97 -9.42
N ARG A 400 -23.37 -5.09 -10.12
CA ARG A 400 -23.97 -6.38 -9.73
C ARG A 400 -23.17 -7.10 -8.65
N ASP A 401 -23.87 -7.88 -7.83
CA ASP A 401 -23.20 -8.75 -6.86
C ASP A 401 -22.51 -9.94 -7.55
N LEU A 402 -21.46 -10.45 -6.91
CA LEU A 402 -20.59 -11.46 -7.50
C LEU A 402 -21.32 -12.78 -7.83
N ASN A 403 -22.39 -13.13 -7.12
CA ASN A 403 -23.15 -14.35 -7.43
C ASN A 403 -23.95 -14.17 -8.72
N GLU A 404 -24.69 -13.07 -8.85
CA GLU A 404 -25.42 -12.75 -10.08
C GLU A 404 -24.48 -12.69 -11.29
N VAL A 405 -23.31 -12.05 -11.11
CA VAL A 405 -22.26 -11.98 -12.13
C VAL A 405 -21.82 -13.38 -12.58
N GLY A 406 -21.57 -14.30 -11.65
CA GLY A 406 -21.17 -15.67 -11.95
C GLY A 406 -22.19 -16.43 -12.80
N ASP A 407 -23.48 -16.27 -12.50
CA ASP A 407 -24.58 -16.94 -13.21
C ASP A 407 -24.79 -16.36 -14.62
N ILE A 408 -24.72 -15.03 -14.76
CA ILE A 408 -24.81 -14.35 -16.06
C ILE A 408 -23.67 -14.80 -16.97
N LEU A 409 -22.44 -14.85 -16.43
CA LEU A 409 -21.26 -15.24 -17.21
C LEU A 409 -21.26 -16.71 -17.57
N TRP A 410 -21.73 -17.60 -16.70
CA TRP A 410 -21.91 -19.01 -17.03
C TRP A 410 -22.84 -19.20 -18.25
N SER A 411 -23.99 -18.50 -18.25
CA SER A 411 -24.91 -18.49 -19.40
C SER A 411 -24.28 -17.88 -20.64
N ALA A 412 -23.53 -16.78 -20.50
CA ALA A 412 -22.88 -16.08 -21.60
C ALA A 412 -21.77 -16.92 -22.25
N PHE A 413 -20.91 -17.55 -21.45
CA PHE A 413 -19.85 -18.45 -21.93
C PHE A 413 -20.44 -19.60 -22.75
N SER A 414 -21.52 -20.20 -22.25
CA SER A 414 -22.18 -21.33 -22.92
C SER A 414 -22.80 -20.91 -24.25
N ARG A 415 -23.57 -19.81 -24.28
CA ARG A 415 -24.31 -19.36 -25.47
C ARG A 415 -23.45 -18.71 -26.54
N LYS A 416 -22.47 -17.90 -26.13
CA LYS A 416 -21.67 -17.07 -27.06
C LYS A 416 -20.35 -17.72 -27.45
N LEU A 417 -19.72 -18.46 -26.54
CA LEU A 417 -18.36 -18.98 -26.71
C LEU A 417 -18.31 -20.51 -26.85
N LYS A 418 -19.45 -21.19 -26.67
CA LYS A 418 -19.54 -22.66 -26.61
C LYS A 418 -18.57 -23.24 -25.55
N PHE A 419 -18.35 -22.50 -24.47
CA PHE A 419 -17.46 -22.84 -23.36
C PHE A 419 -18.26 -22.97 -22.07
N SER A 420 -17.93 -23.96 -21.24
CA SER A 420 -18.60 -24.19 -19.96
C SER A 420 -17.61 -24.03 -18.81
N ALA A 421 -17.99 -23.24 -17.81
CA ALA A 421 -17.30 -23.12 -16.53
C ALA A 421 -18.35 -22.86 -15.46
N SER A 422 -18.31 -23.56 -14.32
CA SER A 422 -19.31 -23.34 -13.28
C SER A 422 -19.23 -21.90 -12.75
N PRO A 423 -20.35 -21.31 -12.27
CA PRO A 423 -20.34 -19.99 -11.64
C PRO A 423 -19.27 -19.87 -10.55
N GLU A 424 -19.01 -20.95 -9.79
CA GLU A 424 -17.99 -20.96 -8.75
C GLU A 424 -16.57 -20.75 -9.30
N PHE A 425 -16.20 -21.42 -10.39
CA PHE A 425 -14.90 -21.21 -11.04
C PHE A 425 -14.79 -19.79 -11.60
N ILE A 426 -15.87 -19.26 -12.19
CA ILE A 426 -15.91 -17.91 -12.74
C ILE A 426 -15.71 -16.85 -11.65
N LYS A 427 -16.47 -16.95 -10.55
CA LYS A 427 -16.35 -16.02 -9.41
C LYS A 427 -14.95 -16.05 -8.81
N ARG A 428 -14.41 -17.25 -8.61
CA ARG A 428 -13.05 -17.44 -8.07
C ARG A 428 -12.01 -16.75 -8.95
N GLU A 429 -12.17 -16.86 -10.27
CA GLU A 429 -11.27 -16.20 -11.22
C GLU A 429 -11.46 -14.69 -11.25
N LEU A 430 -12.69 -14.17 -11.20
CA LEU A 430 -12.96 -12.74 -11.11
C LEU A 430 -12.32 -12.12 -9.86
N VAL A 431 -12.38 -12.82 -8.72
CA VAL A 431 -11.71 -12.40 -7.48
C VAL A 431 -10.19 -12.42 -7.67
N ALA A 432 -9.62 -13.46 -8.28
CA ALA A 432 -8.19 -13.54 -8.56
C ALA A 432 -7.73 -12.37 -9.44
N VAL A 433 -8.43 -12.12 -10.56
CA VAL A 433 -8.16 -11.01 -11.47
C VAL A 433 -8.29 -9.66 -10.75
N ALA A 434 -9.32 -9.46 -9.92
CA ALA A 434 -9.46 -8.24 -9.14
C ALA A 434 -8.26 -8.01 -8.19
N HIS A 435 -7.78 -9.06 -7.52
CA HIS A 435 -6.64 -8.99 -6.62
C HIS A 435 -5.29 -8.81 -7.33
N GLU A 436 -5.16 -9.25 -8.58
CA GLU A 436 -4.04 -8.90 -9.44
C GLU A 436 -4.12 -7.44 -9.90
N ASN A 437 -5.34 -6.96 -10.12
CA ASN A 437 -5.63 -5.63 -10.65
C ASN A 437 -6.16 -4.67 -9.57
N THR A 438 -5.29 -4.33 -8.62
CA THR A 438 -5.64 -3.41 -7.53
C THR A 438 -5.45 -1.95 -7.93
N TYR A 439 -6.28 -1.07 -7.37
CA TYR A 439 -6.15 0.36 -7.52
C TYR A 439 -6.69 1.07 -6.29
N HIS A 440 -6.24 2.30 -6.03
CA HIS A 440 -6.76 3.12 -4.94
C HIS A 440 -7.25 4.44 -5.50
N PRO A 441 -8.57 4.66 -5.61
CA PRO A 441 -9.12 5.77 -6.39
C PRO A 441 -8.65 7.15 -5.88
N VAL A 442 -8.59 7.36 -4.56
CA VAL A 442 -8.07 8.63 -3.99
C VAL A 442 -6.56 8.83 -4.20
N ILE A 443 -5.74 7.77 -4.08
CA ILE A 443 -4.30 7.88 -4.35
C ILE A 443 -4.08 8.13 -5.83
N ASP A 444 -4.80 7.43 -6.70
CA ASP A 444 -4.70 7.57 -8.15
C ASP A 444 -5.08 9.01 -8.58
N TYR A 445 -6.14 9.58 -8.00
CA TYR A 445 -6.47 11.01 -8.12
C TYR A 445 -5.33 11.91 -7.65
N LEU A 446 -4.90 11.78 -6.39
CA LEU A 446 -3.85 12.63 -5.81
C LEU A 446 -2.52 12.55 -6.57
N ASP A 447 -2.13 11.37 -7.06
CA ASP A 447 -0.90 11.16 -7.81
C ASP A 447 -1.04 11.57 -9.30
N GLY A 448 -2.28 11.75 -9.79
CA GLY A 448 -2.58 12.31 -11.11
C GLY A 448 -2.49 13.84 -11.17
N LEU A 449 -2.63 14.52 -10.03
CA LEU A 449 -2.60 15.98 -9.94
C LEU A 449 -1.21 16.57 -10.20
N LYS A 450 -1.16 17.75 -10.81
CA LYS A 450 0.05 18.56 -11.00
C LYS A 450 -0.17 19.95 -10.44
N TRP A 451 0.67 20.32 -9.46
CA TRP A 451 0.62 21.64 -8.86
C TRP A 451 1.18 22.69 -9.82
N ASP A 452 0.46 23.78 -9.98
CA ASP A 452 0.81 24.93 -10.82
C ASP A 452 1.84 25.88 -10.18
N GLY A 453 2.24 25.62 -8.93
CA GLY A 453 3.19 26.43 -8.18
C GLY A 453 2.58 27.64 -7.48
N PHE A 454 1.29 27.91 -7.65
CA PHE A 454 0.61 29.01 -6.95
C PHE A 454 0.10 28.53 -5.57
N PRO A 455 0.55 29.16 -4.47
CA PRO A 455 0.16 28.76 -3.12
C PRO A 455 -1.29 29.17 -2.81
N ARG A 456 -2.15 28.19 -2.52
CA ARG A 456 -3.57 28.35 -2.17
C ARG A 456 -3.87 27.84 -0.76
N ILE A 457 -3.21 26.78 -0.31
CA ILE A 457 -3.50 26.08 0.95
C ILE A 457 -3.33 26.95 2.19
N VAL A 458 -2.37 27.88 2.20
CA VAL A 458 -2.14 28.71 3.40
C VAL A 458 -3.34 29.63 3.65
N GLN A 459 -4.01 30.12 2.60
CA GLN A 459 -5.05 31.15 2.72
C GLN A 459 -6.44 30.66 2.33
N TRP A 460 -6.65 29.35 2.12
CA TRP A 460 -7.93 28.85 1.59
C TRP A 460 -9.13 29.20 2.49
N LEU A 461 -8.97 29.18 3.81
CA LEU A 461 -10.03 29.58 4.75
C LEU A 461 -10.41 31.05 4.56
N ALA A 462 -9.43 31.95 4.42
CA ALA A 462 -9.74 33.35 4.17
C ALA A 462 -10.37 33.55 2.78
N ASN A 463 -9.74 32.99 1.75
CA ASN A 463 -10.06 33.25 0.35
C ASN A 463 -11.36 32.62 -0.15
N TYR A 464 -11.80 31.50 0.46
CA TYR A 464 -13.00 30.78 0.01
C TYR A 464 -14.13 30.75 1.03
N THR A 465 -13.87 31.03 2.31
CA THR A 465 -14.91 30.95 3.35
C THR A 465 -15.12 32.27 4.10
N GLY A 466 -14.40 33.35 3.73
CA GLY A 466 -14.50 34.63 4.41
C GLY A 466 -13.99 34.61 5.86
N ALA A 467 -13.18 33.61 6.24
CA ALA A 467 -12.57 33.57 7.56
C ALA A 467 -11.54 34.69 7.73
N ALA A 468 -11.25 35.08 8.98
CA ALA A 468 -10.18 36.03 9.26
C ALA A 468 -8.82 35.50 8.78
N ASP A 469 -8.07 36.33 8.06
CA ASP A 469 -6.74 36.00 7.56
C ASP A 469 -5.66 36.21 8.64
N ASN A 470 -5.57 35.25 9.57
CA ASN A 470 -4.59 35.24 10.66
C ASN A 470 -3.75 33.95 10.64
N GLU A 471 -2.61 33.95 11.33
CA GLU A 471 -1.67 32.83 11.34
C GLU A 471 -2.31 31.52 11.84
N LEU A 472 -3.18 31.61 12.85
CA LEU A 472 -3.87 30.46 13.42
C LEU A 472 -4.78 29.76 12.39
N ASN A 473 -5.64 30.52 11.70
CA ASN A 473 -6.52 30.00 10.67
C ASN A 473 -5.71 29.42 9.50
N ARG A 474 -4.65 30.11 9.06
CA ARG A 474 -3.74 29.61 8.02
C ARG A 474 -3.14 28.24 8.39
N GLU A 475 -2.73 28.06 9.66
CA GLU A 475 -2.22 26.77 10.14
C GLU A 475 -3.31 25.71 10.27
N PHE A 476 -4.50 26.03 10.79
CA PHE A 476 -5.61 25.09 10.90
C PHE A 476 -6.01 24.54 9.53
N GLY A 477 -6.24 25.44 8.57
CA GLY A 477 -6.64 25.06 7.22
C GLY A 477 -5.56 24.27 6.49
N SER A 478 -4.31 24.69 6.54
CA SER A 478 -3.23 24.00 5.83
C SER A 478 -2.94 22.61 6.40
N LYS A 479 -2.89 22.48 7.73
CA LYS A 479 -2.60 21.19 8.38
C LYS A 479 -3.73 20.20 8.21
N PHE A 480 -4.98 20.66 8.15
CA PHE A 480 -6.13 19.80 7.86
C PHE A 480 -5.99 19.13 6.48
N LEU A 481 -5.66 19.90 5.43
CA LEU A 481 -5.50 19.36 4.07
C LEU A 481 -4.29 18.43 3.95
N VAL A 482 -3.14 18.82 4.52
CA VAL A 482 -1.95 17.94 4.55
C VAL A 482 -2.23 16.65 5.32
N ALA A 483 -3.00 16.72 6.41
CA ALA A 483 -3.41 15.54 7.16
C ALA A 483 -4.36 14.63 6.37
N ALA A 484 -5.26 15.20 5.57
CA ALA A 484 -6.17 14.45 4.71
C ALA A 484 -5.40 13.64 3.66
N VAL A 485 -4.39 14.24 3.01
CA VAL A 485 -3.49 13.52 2.10
C VAL A 485 -2.70 12.45 2.85
N ARG A 486 -2.11 12.79 4.00
CA ARG A 486 -1.29 11.86 4.77
C ARG A 486 -2.10 10.67 5.30
N ARG A 487 -3.37 10.87 5.67
CA ARG A 487 -4.27 9.79 6.11
C ARG A 487 -4.56 8.80 4.98
N ILE A 488 -4.68 9.25 3.74
CA ILE A 488 -4.81 8.36 2.57
C ILE A 488 -3.51 7.60 2.30
N LYS A 489 -2.36 8.29 2.26
CA LYS A 489 -1.06 7.68 1.95
C LYS A 489 -0.48 6.84 3.08
N GLN A 490 -0.86 7.15 4.33
CA GLN A 490 -0.41 6.48 5.56
C GLN A 490 -1.61 6.22 6.51
N PRO A 491 -2.53 5.30 6.17
CA PRO A 491 -3.71 5.04 7.00
C PRO A 491 -3.35 4.68 8.45
N GLY A 492 -4.11 5.23 9.38
CA GLY A 492 -3.91 5.09 10.82
C GLY A 492 -2.86 6.05 11.41
N VAL A 493 -2.29 6.96 10.61
CA VAL A 493 -1.45 8.05 11.14
C VAL A 493 -2.23 8.86 12.17
N LYS A 494 -1.54 9.24 13.25
CA LYS A 494 -2.17 10.04 14.31
C LYS A 494 -2.53 11.42 13.77
N PHE A 495 -3.82 11.71 13.81
CA PHE A 495 -4.42 13.00 13.55
C PHE A 495 -5.76 12.99 14.29
N ASP A 496 -5.73 13.42 15.56
CA ASP A 496 -6.87 13.41 16.48
C ASP A 496 -7.53 14.79 16.58
N THR A 497 -7.37 15.61 15.55
CA THR A 497 -7.89 16.98 15.44
C THR A 497 -8.99 17.07 14.38
N MET A 498 -9.98 17.92 14.63
CA MET A 498 -11.12 18.20 13.77
C MET A 498 -11.18 19.70 13.52
N LEU A 499 -11.17 20.09 12.24
CA LEU A 499 -11.48 21.46 11.82
C LEU A 499 -12.98 21.67 11.99
N VAL A 500 -13.40 22.76 12.64
CA VAL A 500 -14.81 23.09 12.83
C VAL A 500 -15.11 24.41 12.16
N LEU A 501 -16.06 24.41 11.23
CA LEU A 501 -16.53 25.60 10.55
C LEU A 501 -17.80 26.12 11.24
N GLU A 502 -17.72 27.35 11.75
CA GLU A 502 -18.79 28.06 12.44
C GLU A 502 -19.32 29.17 11.56
N GLY A 503 -20.62 29.17 11.29
CA GLY A 503 -21.23 30.24 10.51
C GLY A 503 -22.73 30.07 10.42
N SER A 504 -23.40 31.00 9.78
CA SER A 504 -24.86 30.97 9.65
C SER A 504 -25.37 29.68 8.99
N GLN A 505 -26.60 29.30 9.34
CA GLN A 505 -27.30 28.23 8.64
C GLN A 505 -27.43 28.60 7.16
N GLY A 506 -27.17 27.63 6.27
CA GLY A 506 -27.20 27.87 4.83
C GLY A 506 -25.92 28.49 4.25
N ALA A 507 -24.89 28.78 5.04
CA ALA A 507 -23.61 29.31 4.55
C ALA A 507 -22.85 28.39 3.58
N GLY A 508 -23.29 27.14 3.39
CA GLY A 508 -22.68 26.18 2.45
C GLY A 508 -21.65 25.23 3.05
N LYS A 509 -21.54 25.14 4.39
CA LYS A 509 -20.52 24.35 5.12
C LYS A 509 -20.45 22.88 4.69
N SER A 510 -21.59 22.21 4.65
CA SER A 510 -21.69 20.80 4.22
C SER A 510 -21.33 20.63 2.74
N ARG A 511 -21.70 21.60 1.88
CA ARG A 511 -21.33 21.59 0.46
C ARG A 511 -19.82 21.80 0.26
N LEU A 512 -19.20 22.62 1.09
CA LEU A 512 -17.74 22.77 1.10
C LEU A 512 -17.06 21.46 1.50
N ALA A 513 -17.57 20.76 2.52
CA ALA A 513 -17.03 19.46 2.92
C ALA A 513 -17.18 18.41 1.79
N ALA A 514 -18.33 18.37 1.11
CA ALA A 514 -18.55 17.54 -0.07
C ALA A 514 -17.61 17.92 -1.23
N THR A 515 -17.37 19.22 -1.46
CA THR A 515 -16.43 19.70 -2.50
C THR A 515 -15.02 19.20 -2.23
N PHE A 516 -14.56 19.19 -0.98
CA PHE A 516 -13.26 18.61 -0.63
C PHE A 516 -13.16 17.11 -0.88
N ALA A 517 -14.27 16.39 -0.80
CA ALA A 517 -14.30 14.97 -1.12
C ALA A 517 -14.16 14.70 -2.62
N VAL A 518 -14.31 15.71 -3.50
CA VAL A 518 -14.23 15.62 -4.97
C VAL A 518 -15.36 14.79 -5.59
N TRP A 519 -15.59 13.57 -5.10
CA TRP A 519 -16.70 12.69 -5.45
C TRP A 519 -17.56 12.36 -4.24
N ASP A 520 -18.87 12.29 -4.46
CA ASP A 520 -19.86 12.04 -3.41
C ASP A 520 -19.60 10.72 -2.66
N GLU A 521 -19.09 9.71 -3.34
CA GLU A 521 -18.71 8.41 -2.77
C GLU A 521 -17.53 8.48 -1.77
N TRP A 522 -16.74 9.55 -1.80
CA TRP A 522 -15.67 9.80 -0.83
C TRP A 522 -16.11 10.70 0.33
N PHE A 523 -17.36 11.16 0.30
CA PHE A 523 -17.94 12.01 1.32
C PHE A 523 -18.87 11.21 2.25
N CYS A 524 -18.67 11.38 3.55
CA CYS A 524 -19.67 10.96 4.54
C CYS A 524 -20.28 12.22 5.15
N GLY A 525 -21.47 12.61 4.69
CA GLY A 525 -22.12 13.85 5.13
C GLY A 525 -22.73 13.81 6.52
N SER A 526 -22.94 12.64 7.11
CA SER A 526 -23.55 12.57 8.44
C SER A 526 -22.89 11.50 9.28
N LEU A 527 -21.98 11.94 10.16
CA LEU A 527 -21.49 11.12 11.25
C LEU A 527 -22.44 11.20 12.45
N ASP A 528 -23.32 10.21 12.59
CA ASP A 528 -24.11 10.06 13.81
C ASP A 528 -23.25 9.47 14.95
N LEU A 529 -22.87 10.32 15.90
CA LEU A 529 -22.08 9.91 17.07
C LEU A 529 -22.82 8.98 18.04
N LYS A 530 -24.16 8.91 17.96
CA LYS A 530 -25.00 8.03 18.79
C LYS A 530 -25.12 6.62 18.20
N SER A 531 -24.86 6.46 16.91
CA SER A 531 -24.85 5.15 16.25
C SER A 531 -23.75 4.24 16.83
N ASP A 532 -23.95 2.93 16.70
CA ASP A 532 -23.01 1.95 17.24
C ASP A 532 -21.64 2.00 16.53
N ASP A 533 -20.60 1.56 17.23
CA ASP A 533 -19.22 1.66 16.75
C ASP A 533 -18.98 0.90 15.42
N LYS A 534 -19.77 -0.13 15.11
CA LYS A 534 -19.66 -0.89 13.86
C LYS A 534 -20.23 -0.10 12.69
N ALA A 535 -21.42 0.48 12.84
CA ALA A 535 -22.04 1.31 11.80
C ALA A 535 -21.14 2.50 11.42
N LYS A 536 -20.58 3.19 12.42
CA LYS A 536 -19.61 4.28 12.20
C LYS A 536 -18.37 3.77 11.46
N ALA A 537 -17.74 2.70 11.96
CA ALA A 537 -16.53 2.17 11.35
C ALA A 537 -16.73 1.75 9.88
N GLU A 538 -17.90 1.19 9.55
CA GLU A 538 -18.23 0.83 8.17
C GLU A 538 -18.36 2.06 7.27
N LEU A 539 -19.07 3.10 7.71
CA LEU A 539 -19.20 4.37 6.96
C LEU A 539 -17.83 5.03 6.73
N LEU A 540 -17.01 5.13 7.78
CA LEU A 540 -15.69 5.77 7.71
C LEU A 540 -14.71 5.02 6.82
N SER A 541 -14.86 3.69 6.72
CA SER A 541 -13.99 2.86 5.87
C SER A 541 -14.13 3.13 4.38
N ARG A 542 -15.14 3.92 3.99
CA ARG A 542 -15.45 4.26 2.59
C ARG A 542 -15.36 5.76 2.31
N ALA A 543 -14.95 6.59 3.27
CA ALA A 543 -14.98 8.04 3.15
C ALA A 543 -13.59 8.66 3.37
N TRP A 544 -13.26 9.69 2.59
CA TRP A 544 -12.04 10.46 2.77
C TRP A 544 -12.30 11.69 3.64
N ILE A 545 -13.42 12.38 3.37
CA ILE A 545 -13.90 13.52 4.14
C ILE A 545 -15.17 13.12 4.86
N VAL A 546 -15.19 13.31 6.17
CA VAL A 546 -16.33 12.97 7.03
C VAL A 546 -16.83 14.25 7.67
N GLU A 547 -18.07 14.62 7.42
CA GLU A 547 -18.74 15.71 8.09
C GLU A 547 -19.33 15.23 9.43
N CYS A 548 -18.96 15.91 10.51
CA CYS A 548 -19.63 15.81 11.80
C CYS A 548 -20.62 16.96 11.94
N GLN A 549 -21.89 16.69 11.62
CA GLN A 549 -22.98 17.66 11.74
C GLN A 549 -23.41 17.84 13.21
N GLU A 550 -24.02 18.99 13.52
CA GLU A 550 -24.74 19.26 14.78
C GLU A 550 -23.88 19.13 16.06
N LEU A 551 -22.76 19.86 16.14
CA LEU A 551 -21.96 19.96 17.38
C LEU A 551 -22.75 20.61 18.55
N ASP A 552 -23.77 21.36 18.19
CA ASP A 552 -24.74 22.14 18.94
C ASP A 552 -25.45 21.29 20.04
N GLY A 553 -25.65 19.99 19.76
CA GLY A 553 -26.34 19.03 20.64
C GLY A 553 -25.43 18.15 21.51
N LEU A 554 -24.11 18.41 21.53
CA LEU A 554 -23.16 17.55 22.24
C LEU A 554 -23.25 17.72 23.76
N ASN A 555 -23.84 16.74 24.45
CA ASN A 555 -23.69 16.62 25.90
C ASN A 555 -22.29 16.11 26.30
N LYS A 556 -21.98 16.10 27.61
CA LYS A 556 -20.68 15.66 28.14
C LYS A 556 -20.28 14.26 27.66
N THR A 557 -21.22 13.33 27.62
CA THR A 557 -21.01 11.95 27.17
C THR A 557 -20.68 11.89 25.67
N THR A 558 -21.42 12.62 24.83
CA THR A 558 -21.16 12.67 23.39
C THR A 558 -19.81 13.36 23.09
N SER A 559 -19.42 14.37 23.86
CA SER A 559 -18.09 15.01 23.77
C SER A 559 -16.94 14.04 24.10
N GLN A 560 -17.09 13.20 25.13
CA GLN A 560 -16.12 12.14 25.44
C GLN A 560 -16.05 11.07 24.34
N ASN A 561 -17.21 10.67 23.81
CA ASN A 561 -17.28 9.75 22.68
C ASN A 561 -16.59 10.31 21.44
N LEU A 562 -16.80 11.59 21.13
CA LEU A 562 -16.13 12.30 20.04
C LEU A 562 -14.60 12.32 20.24
N LYS A 563 -14.10 12.55 21.46
CA LYS A 563 -12.64 12.53 21.73
C LYS A 563 -12.03 11.15 21.56
N LYS A 564 -12.70 10.12 22.09
CA LYS A 564 -12.30 8.72 21.89
C LYS A 564 -12.29 8.42 20.40
N PHE A 565 -13.34 8.84 19.72
CA PHE A 565 -13.50 8.68 18.28
C PHE A 565 -12.36 9.34 17.53
N LEU A 566 -12.09 10.63 17.69
CA LEU A 566 -10.98 11.33 17.02
C LEU A 566 -9.61 10.67 17.28
N SER A 567 -9.43 10.07 18.45
CA SER A 567 -8.16 9.41 18.84
C SER A 567 -7.99 8.00 18.28
N THR A 568 -9.04 7.36 17.75
CA THR A 568 -8.97 6.00 17.20
C THR A 568 -8.21 5.98 15.87
N ALA A 569 -7.12 5.20 15.80
CA ALA A 569 -6.33 5.01 14.58
C ALA A 569 -6.79 3.80 13.75
N ILE A 570 -7.38 2.80 14.40
CA ILE A 570 -7.80 1.53 13.80
C ILE A 570 -9.19 1.18 14.32
N ASP A 571 -10.14 1.05 13.42
CA ASP A 571 -11.46 0.53 13.72
C ASP A 571 -11.48 -1.00 13.52
N LEU A 572 -12.08 -1.73 14.46
CA LEU A 572 -12.25 -3.18 14.38
C LEU A 572 -13.72 -3.47 14.14
N PHE A 573 -14.07 -3.88 12.93
CA PHE A 573 -15.46 -4.22 12.60
C PHE A 573 -15.54 -5.38 11.61
N ARG A 574 -16.70 -6.05 11.63
CA ARG A 574 -17.04 -7.10 10.68
C ARG A 574 -17.91 -6.48 9.57
N PRO A 575 -17.43 -6.39 8.33
CA PRO A 575 -18.24 -5.89 7.21
C PRO A 575 -19.52 -6.70 7.04
N ALA A 576 -20.55 -6.09 6.44
CA ALA A 576 -21.70 -6.85 5.95
C ALA A 576 -21.21 -8.04 5.10
N TYR A 577 -21.74 -9.24 5.39
CA TYR A 577 -21.33 -10.52 4.75
C TYR A 577 -19.89 -11.01 5.02
N GLY A 578 -19.06 -10.25 5.74
CA GLY A 578 -17.78 -10.76 6.23
C GLY A 578 -17.99 -11.90 7.24
N ARG A 579 -17.06 -12.85 7.35
CA ARG A 579 -17.14 -13.92 8.38
C ARG A 579 -16.52 -13.51 9.72
N ASN A 580 -15.46 -12.69 9.66
CA ASN A 580 -14.67 -12.28 10.83
C ASN A 580 -14.57 -10.75 10.91
N ALA A 581 -14.32 -10.22 12.10
CA ALA A 581 -13.92 -8.83 12.27
C ALA A 581 -12.54 -8.61 11.63
N GLN A 582 -12.36 -7.45 11.00
CA GLN A 582 -11.12 -7.04 10.37
C GLN A 582 -10.70 -5.67 10.90
N ALA A 583 -9.39 -5.41 10.87
CA ALA A 583 -8.83 -4.12 11.22
C ALA A 583 -8.84 -3.16 10.03
N TYR A 584 -9.40 -1.96 10.24
CA TYR A 584 -9.45 -0.87 9.27
C TYR A 584 -8.68 0.31 9.85
N LYS A 585 -7.51 0.57 9.28
CA LYS A 585 -6.74 1.77 9.61
C LYS A 585 -7.45 2.98 9.02
N ARG A 586 -7.70 4.02 9.82
CA ARG A 586 -8.44 5.19 9.34
C ARG A 586 -7.66 5.97 8.30
N HIS A 587 -8.31 6.20 7.16
CA HIS A 587 -7.79 7.04 6.09
C HIS A 587 -8.53 8.37 5.93
N CYS A 588 -9.54 8.61 6.77
CA CYS A 588 -10.39 9.79 6.70
C CYS A 588 -9.89 10.91 7.63
N VAL A 589 -10.31 12.14 7.32
CA VAL A 589 -10.32 13.29 8.21
C VAL A 589 -11.75 13.72 8.51
N ILE A 590 -11.93 14.40 9.64
CA ILE A 590 -13.26 14.83 10.10
C ILE A 590 -13.31 16.35 10.11
N LEU A 591 -14.36 16.89 9.51
CA LEU A 591 -14.70 18.30 9.46
C LEU A 591 -16.02 18.50 10.20
N GLY A 592 -16.03 19.29 11.26
CA GLY A 592 -17.24 19.63 12.00
C GLY A 592 -17.92 20.85 11.42
N THR A 593 -19.25 20.87 11.46
CA THR A 593 -20.05 22.04 11.06
C THR A 593 -21.02 22.40 12.18
N THR A 594 -21.17 23.70 12.45
CA THR A 594 -22.09 24.20 13.48
C THR A 594 -22.63 25.58 13.12
N ASN A 595 -23.82 25.88 13.65
CA ASN A 595 -24.43 27.21 13.56
C ASN A 595 -24.31 28.00 14.88
N GLU A 596 -23.81 27.38 15.95
CA GLU A 596 -23.71 27.98 17.28
C GLU A 596 -22.29 28.51 17.55
N GLY A 597 -22.20 29.62 18.29
CA GLY A 597 -20.91 30.16 18.75
C GLY A 597 -20.37 29.47 20.00
N THR A 598 -21.20 28.70 20.71
CA THR A 598 -20.86 28.01 21.96
C THR A 598 -21.35 26.57 21.93
N TYR A 599 -20.45 25.61 21.79
CA TYR A 599 -20.79 24.18 21.62
C TYR A 599 -19.80 23.24 22.33
N LEU A 600 -18.77 23.78 22.98
CA LEU A 600 -17.81 23.00 23.76
C LEU A 600 -18.26 22.93 25.23
N ARG A 601 -18.54 21.72 25.74
CA ARG A 601 -19.03 21.53 27.11
C ARG A 601 -18.02 20.93 28.09
N ASP A 602 -16.82 20.59 27.62
CA ASP A 602 -15.81 19.93 28.45
C ASP A 602 -14.58 20.83 28.59
N LEU A 603 -14.07 20.97 29.81
CA LEU A 603 -12.88 21.77 30.13
C LEU A 603 -11.57 21.12 29.61
N THR A 604 -11.58 19.82 29.31
CA THR A 604 -10.37 19.06 28.96
C THR A 604 -10.36 18.62 27.50
N GLY A 605 -9.23 18.73 26.80
CA GLY A 605 -9.06 18.10 25.48
C GLY A 605 -9.69 18.83 24.29
N ASN A 606 -10.08 20.10 24.46
CA ASN A 606 -10.55 20.98 23.37
C ASN A 606 -9.47 21.30 22.34
N ARG A 607 -8.19 21.03 22.64
CA ARG A 607 -7.08 21.09 21.66
C ARG A 607 -7.31 20.30 20.37
N ARG A 608 -8.24 19.34 20.39
CA ARG A 608 -8.66 18.51 19.25
C ARG A 608 -9.65 19.23 18.32
N ILE A 609 -10.16 20.38 18.72
CA ILE A 609 -11.12 21.18 17.97
C ILE A 609 -10.38 22.42 17.46
N TRP A 610 -10.37 22.60 16.15
CA TRP A 610 -9.80 23.76 15.49
C TRP A 610 -10.95 24.62 14.97
N PRO A 611 -11.50 25.50 15.83
CA PRO A 611 -12.63 26.34 15.46
C PRO A 611 -12.21 27.43 14.46
N VAL A 612 -13.04 27.65 13.45
CA VAL A 612 -12.90 28.74 12.49
C VAL A 612 -14.26 29.34 12.21
N GLU A 613 -14.42 30.61 12.59
CA GLU A 613 -15.55 31.42 12.18
C GLU A 613 -15.43 31.80 10.71
N ILE A 614 -16.50 31.57 9.97
CA ILE A 614 -16.57 31.76 8.53
C ILE A 614 -17.76 32.64 8.15
N GLY A 615 -17.61 33.35 7.02
CA GLY A 615 -18.65 34.16 6.41
C GLY A 615 -19.31 33.43 5.24
N GLU A 616 -19.44 34.13 4.12
CA GLU A 616 -19.96 33.57 2.88
C GLU A 616 -18.93 32.64 2.22
N ILE A 617 -19.37 31.46 1.77
CA ILE A 617 -18.51 30.49 1.09
C ILE A 617 -18.61 30.66 -0.43
N GLU A 618 -17.48 30.95 -1.06
CA GLU A 618 -17.34 31.02 -2.53
C GLU A 618 -17.20 29.63 -3.16
N LEU A 619 -18.26 28.81 -3.09
CA LEU A 619 -18.24 27.40 -3.55
C LEU A 619 -17.82 27.23 -5.01
N LYS A 620 -18.23 28.15 -5.91
CA LYS A 620 -17.86 28.09 -7.33
C LYS A 620 -16.35 28.24 -7.53
N ARG A 621 -15.75 29.18 -6.80
CA ARG A 621 -14.32 29.45 -6.87
C ARG A 621 -13.52 28.31 -6.24
N LEU A 622 -13.97 27.81 -5.08
CA LEU A 622 -13.38 26.64 -4.44
C LEU A 622 -13.41 25.42 -5.36
N SER A 623 -14.55 25.15 -6.00
CA SER A 623 -14.70 24.01 -6.92
C SER A 623 -13.78 24.11 -8.14
N ALA A 624 -13.46 25.32 -8.62
CA ALA A 624 -12.53 25.52 -9.73
C ALA A 624 -11.06 25.32 -9.33
N ASP A 625 -10.72 25.62 -8.07
CA ASP A 625 -9.36 25.53 -7.53
C ASP A 625 -9.07 24.21 -6.79
N ILE A 626 -10.06 23.33 -6.62
CA ILE A 626 -9.97 22.17 -5.71
C ILE A 626 -8.82 21.21 -6.06
N ASP A 627 -8.62 20.95 -7.35
CA ASP A 627 -7.53 20.11 -7.87
C ASP A 627 -6.16 20.72 -7.53
N GLN A 628 -6.02 22.04 -7.67
CA GLN A 628 -4.78 22.75 -7.34
C GLN A 628 -4.52 22.83 -5.84
N ILE A 629 -5.59 22.96 -5.04
CA ILE A 629 -5.51 22.87 -3.58
C ILE A 629 -5.01 21.48 -3.18
N TRP A 630 -5.56 20.41 -3.74
CA TRP A 630 -5.08 19.06 -3.43
C TRP A 630 -3.67 18.79 -3.96
N ALA A 631 -3.32 19.31 -5.14
CA ALA A 631 -1.98 19.19 -5.72
C ALA A 631 -0.92 19.81 -4.81
N GLU A 632 -1.16 21.03 -4.29
CA GLU A 632 -0.27 21.67 -3.33
C GLU A 632 -0.17 20.85 -2.02
N ALA A 633 -1.27 20.22 -1.57
CA ALA A 633 -1.29 19.44 -0.33
C ALA A 633 -0.40 18.20 -0.46
N VAL A 634 -0.41 17.57 -1.65
CA VAL A 634 0.46 16.45 -1.98
C VAL A 634 1.93 16.87 -1.93
N VAL A 635 2.29 17.99 -2.54
CA VAL A 635 3.67 18.50 -2.53
C VAL A 635 4.12 18.77 -1.10
N ARG A 636 3.31 19.48 -0.30
CA ARG A 636 3.63 19.75 1.12
C ARG A 636 3.74 18.49 1.97
N GLU A 637 2.93 17.47 1.69
CA GLU A 637 3.01 16.18 2.39
C GLU A 637 4.31 15.45 2.07
N GLN A 638 4.71 15.42 0.79
CA GLN A 638 5.96 14.83 0.31
C GLN A 638 7.21 15.53 0.88
N GLU A 639 7.14 16.84 1.06
CA GLU A 639 8.17 17.66 1.74
C GLU A 639 8.22 17.44 3.25
N GLY A 640 7.31 16.63 3.82
CA GLY A 640 7.26 16.32 5.24
C GLY A 640 6.54 17.38 6.09
N GLY A 641 5.64 18.15 5.49
CA GLY A 641 4.86 19.19 6.17
C GLY A 641 4.21 18.68 7.47
N SER A 642 4.32 19.47 8.55
CA SER A 642 3.74 19.10 9.84
C SER A 642 2.21 19.10 9.77
N ILE A 643 1.58 18.13 10.44
CA ILE A 643 0.12 18.08 10.68
C ILE A 643 -0.24 18.41 12.13
N VAL A 644 0.75 18.88 12.91
CA VAL A 644 0.60 19.27 14.31
C VAL A 644 0.69 20.79 14.41
N LEU A 645 -0.27 21.42 15.10
CA LEU A 645 -0.30 22.86 15.34
C LEU A 645 1.03 23.34 15.97
N SER A 646 1.56 24.45 15.45
CA SER A 646 2.83 25.00 15.93
C SER A 646 2.69 25.49 17.37
N LYS A 647 3.73 25.25 18.18
CA LYS A 647 3.65 25.44 19.64
C LYS A 647 3.33 26.87 20.06
N HIS A 648 3.79 27.87 19.32
CA HIS A 648 3.54 29.28 19.64
C HIS A 648 2.08 29.69 19.46
N LEU A 649 1.30 28.92 18.70
CA LEU A 649 -0.12 29.16 18.47
C LEU A 649 -1.02 28.42 19.47
N TRP A 650 -0.45 27.63 20.40
CA TRP A 650 -1.25 26.84 21.34
C TRP A 650 -2.06 27.72 22.30
N ASP A 651 -1.50 28.84 22.77
CA ASP A 651 -2.20 29.76 23.67
C ASP A 651 -3.35 30.48 22.94
N GLU A 652 -3.12 30.90 21.69
CA GLU A 652 -4.16 31.51 20.86
C GLU A 652 -5.28 30.52 20.53
N ALA A 653 -4.92 29.28 20.15
CA ALA A 653 -5.87 28.18 19.93
C ALA A 653 -6.72 27.90 21.17
N SER A 654 -6.09 27.86 22.35
CA SER A 654 -6.79 27.65 23.63
C SER A 654 -7.74 28.81 23.94
N ARG A 655 -7.34 30.04 23.63
CA ARG A 655 -8.18 31.23 23.80
C ARG A 655 -9.41 31.18 22.91
N VAL A 656 -9.26 30.88 21.61
CA VAL A 656 -10.41 30.81 20.69
C VAL A 656 -11.34 29.65 21.04
N GLN A 657 -10.82 28.50 21.48
CA GLN A 657 -11.60 27.38 22.01
C GLN A 657 -12.37 27.78 23.28
N GLY A 658 -11.75 28.58 24.16
CA GLY A 658 -12.36 29.09 25.38
C GLY A 658 -13.62 29.91 25.13
N PHE A 659 -13.64 30.74 24.09
CA PHE A 659 -14.85 31.51 23.71
C PHE A 659 -16.04 30.66 23.26
N ARG A 660 -15.80 29.39 22.89
CA ARG A 660 -16.85 28.45 22.46
C ARG A 660 -17.31 27.52 23.57
N MET A 661 -16.83 27.75 24.79
CA MET A 661 -17.28 27.01 25.96
C MET A 661 -18.72 27.42 26.28
N VAL A 662 -19.59 26.43 26.44
CA VAL A 662 -20.92 26.64 27.00
C VAL A 662 -20.74 26.98 28.49
N GLU A 663 -21.25 28.13 28.92
CA GLU A 663 -21.31 28.49 30.33
C GLU A 663 -22.19 27.48 31.09
N ASP A 664 -21.73 27.02 32.24
CA ASP A 664 -22.52 26.15 33.11
C ASP A 664 -23.42 27.05 33.96
N ASP A 665 -24.73 26.98 33.75
CA ASP A 665 -25.76 27.77 34.46
C ASP A 665 -25.63 27.65 36.00
N PHE A 666 -25.01 26.58 36.50
CA PHE A 666 -24.77 26.38 37.92
C PHE A 666 -23.39 26.86 38.37
N ALA A 667 -22.43 27.09 37.47
CA ALA A 667 -21.09 27.51 37.87
C ALA A 667 -21.13 28.88 38.56
N GLU A 668 -21.93 29.82 38.08
CA GLU A 668 -22.08 31.14 38.71
C GLU A 668 -22.76 31.01 40.08
N VAL A 669 -23.85 30.24 40.16
CA VAL A 669 -24.57 29.96 41.41
C VAL A 669 -23.70 29.23 42.43
N LEU A 670 -22.92 28.24 42.00
CA LEU A 670 -22.01 27.47 42.86
C LEU A 670 -20.80 28.31 43.28
N ASN A 671 -20.28 29.16 42.40
CA ASN A 671 -19.20 30.07 42.74
C ASN A 671 -19.70 31.10 43.78
N ASP A 672 -20.86 31.69 43.58
CA ASP A 672 -21.47 32.61 44.55
C ASP A 672 -21.77 31.95 45.90
N HIS A 673 -22.15 30.67 45.92
CA HIS A 673 -22.48 29.97 47.16
C HIS A 673 -21.27 29.39 47.90
N PHE A 674 -20.17 29.09 47.19
CA PHE A 674 -19.01 28.38 47.75
C PHE A 674 -17.66 29.11 47.58
N ALA A 675 -17.64 30.34 47.05
CA ALA A 675 -16.40 31.11 46.82
C ALA A 675 -15.50 31.24 48.07
N ASP A 676 -16.10 31.32 49.26
CA ASP A 676 -15.39 31.48 50.53
C ASP A 676 -15.15 30.16 51.28
N CYS A 677 -15.56 29.02 50.70
CA CYS A 677 -15.44 27.72 51.33
C CYS A 677 -14.15 27.01 50.91
N THR A 678 -13.28 26.70 51.87
CA THR A 678 -12.12 25.81 51.67
C THR A 678 -12.27 24.54 52.51
N GLY A 679 -12.35 23.38 51.85
CA GLY A 679 -12.56 22.07 52.48
C GLY A 679 -12.88 20.99 51.45
N LYS A 680 -12.91 19.72 51.86
CA LYS A 680 -13.28 18.59 50.98
C LYS A 680 -14.78 18.40 50.89
#